data_AF-A0A517PSS7-F1
#
_entry.id   AF-A0A517PSS7-F1
#
_cell.length_a   1.000
_cell.length_b   1.000
_cell.length_c   1.000
_cell.angle_alpha   90.00
_cell.angle_beta   90.00
_cell.angle_gamma   90.00
#
_symmetry.space_group_name_H-M   'P 1'
#
loop_
_entity.id
_entity.type
_entity.pdbx_description
1 polymer ?
#
loop_
_entity_poly.entity_id
_entity_poly.type
_entity_poly.pdbx_seq_one_letter_code
_entity_poly.pdbx_strand_id
1 'polypeptide(L)'
;MLHRFFDLKSENVSKSSTPVTCIRQTLEWMSVLTATITAHGRTPFSLSSFSTGTAKTSRKTYSGYLSQILLMLVLCAGVLLLYGQSSVWAFMRADVNQSSQSVENSSVYPRRRKRGNTKHRKDEAQDKAASYARFSSSLQRDDSIERQQEKCRQKAISNGHSISHDLEYTDKAVSGTKLKREGLDRLLEEASDGKFNVLYLYSLSRLARESVITMPLLKKLVHTYKVRCICVMEGIDTEVTGWEVIASIFSVIHEQFIKDLSESVHDGQELALRQGYSVGDWCFGYGSEPVPGTEQTRSGRNSKPRKVYVINEEHAEWVSKIYTWYVDEGYSIGQIVRMLNQQKAPKDHRSTTDDWHHNLVVGILSNRKYIGIWPWGECQNDRDPETGKLTQEIRPEEESEKWTRERPDLRIVDEHTFRKAQEKLDANSEKWEQHRKAKGRLKGSSSETNGRRKVRLLHGLLKCAKCGNPFYNTGRRFQCRDAKRGICNVITSVQIKDVEKMIVDRIGEIILNDAVWFDYALKETKRCYHEYESRVPAAIREKERALSKVNQKIERLLDIVEEGDPPQDLNSRLQRRNEERKALQEELTELRRECIHDGEAPDAAWLKERLLNLYEDLQKTSPSANHALRSLIDGDIILEEIDIPLRKRKALRGAFCISAHSVSCELKNFAPDRDGSEHTKQISIDFIQSSRTDLQRETAKKMYDAGEPEKNIAVALKVGRTRVTTLLHEAFALLGLKKPDGRQRRWQLDDKHQKTLLHQSVAEKVMERFDRKMTYGKIAKELEIDRNVVTESVKYWHEQRGLPVPDGRSRRKNL
;
A
#
# COMPACT_ATOMS: atom_id res chain seq x y z
N MET A 1 68.76 1.94 42.11
CA MET A 1 68.24 2.45 43.41
C MET A 1 66.82 1.99 43.78
N LEU A 2 66.12 1.19 42.97
CA LEU A 2 64.79 0.63 43.32
C LEU A 2 64.79 -0.85 43.74
N HIS A 3 65.94 -1.52 43.70
CA HIS A 3 66.08 -2.92 44.12
C HIS A 3 66.53 -3.10 45.58
N ARG A 4 66.65 -2.02 46.37
CA ARG A 4 66.99 -2.05 47.80
C ARG A 4 65.87 -1.57 48.73
N PHE A 5 64.68 -1.28 48.20
CA PHE A 5 63.56 -0.78 48.98
C PHE A 5 62.52 -1.85 49.33
N PHE A 6 62.58 -3.04 48.73
CA PHE A 6 61.60 -4.11 48.94
C PHE A 6 61.98 -5.15 50.01
N ASP A 7 63.21 -5.10 50.57
CA ASP A 7 63.70 -6.09 51.55
C ASP A 7 63.65 -5.63 53.01
N LEU A 8 62.99 -4.51 53.33
CA LEU A 8 62.86 -4.03 54.71
C LEU A 8 61.42 -3.60 54.99
N LYS A 9 60.56 -4.58 55.32
CA LYS A 9 59.49 -4.55 56.33
C LYS A 9 58.45 -5.66 56.08
N SER A 10 58.89 -6.91 56.22
CA SER A 10 58.01 -8.04 56.58
C SER A 10 57.96 -8.30 58.09
N GLU A 11 58.54 -7.42 58.92
CA GLU A 11 58.48 -7.52 60.38
C GLU A 11 57.99 -6.19 60.98
N ASN A 12 57.00 -6.30 61.88
CA ASN A 12 56.32 -5.26 62.65
C ASN A 12 55.17 -4.49 61.98
N VAL A 13 53.97 -5.09 61.94
CA VAL A 13 52.76 -4.41 62.46
C VAL A 13 51.89 -5.43 63.19
N SER A 14 51.86 -5.28 64.51
CA SER A 14 51.02 -5.99 65.46
C SER A 14 49.54 -5.59 65.33
N LYS A 15 48.69 -6.51 65.80
CA LYS A 15 47.25 -6.36 66.00
C LYS A 15 46.92 -5.09 66.80
N SER A 16 46.24 -4.14 66.15
CA SER A 16 45.27 -3.16 66.69
C SER A 16 45.45 -1.80 66.02
N SER A 17 44.80 -1.59 64.86
CA SER A 17 44.60 -0.25 64.32
C SER A 17 43.20 -0.16 63.72
N THR A 18 42.42 0.81 64.21
CA THR A 18 41.07 1.11 63.74
C THR A 18 41.07 1.71 62.33
N PRO A 19 39.97 1.62 61.56
CA PRO A 19 39.89 2.11 60.18
C PRO A 19 40.29 3.59 59.98
N VAL A 20 40.13 4.40 61.04
CA VAL A 20 40.42 5.84 61.05
C VAL A 20 41.92 6.15 60.93
N THR A 21 42.80 5.29 61.44
CA THR A 21 44.26 5.51 61.43
C THR A 21 44.86 5.27 60.04
N CYS A 22 44.26 4.37 59.26
CA CYS A 22 44.71 4.02 57.91
C CYS A 22 44.26 5.06 56.84
N ILE A 23 43.10 5.70 57.06
CA ILE A 23 42.58 6.80 56.22
C ILE A 23 43.41 8.07 56.42
N ARG A 24 43.91 8.33 57.63
CA ARG A 24 44.74 9.50 57.94
C ARG A 24 46.12 9.42 57.27
N GLN A 25 46.73 8.23 57.24
CA GLN A 25 47.99 7.99 56.54
C GLN A 25 47.84 8.08 55.02
N THR A 26 46.74 7.60 54.45
CA THR A 26 46.50 7.71 52.99
C THR A 26 46.27 9.15 52.54
N LEU A 27 45.60 9.98 53.36
CA LEU A 27 45.42 11.41 53.09
C LEU A 27 46.72 12.22 53.22
N GLU A 28 47.61 11.88 54.17
CA GLU A 28 48.95 12.48 54.27
C GLU A 28 49.81 12.15 53.03
N TRP A 29 49.74 10.92 52.52
CA TRP A 29 50.47 10.50 51.33
C TRP A 29 49.95 11.18 50.05
N MET A 30 48.64 11.40 49.94
CA MET A 30 48.06 12.15 48.81
C MET A 30 48.45 13.64 48.85
N SER A 31 48.58 14.25 50.05
CA SER A 31 48.96 15.65 50.21
C SER A 31 50.39 15.96 49.74
N VAL A 32 51.34 15.04 50.02
CA VAL A 32 52.75 15.14 49.60
C VAL A 32 52.88 15.01 48.07
N LEU A 33 52.02 14.19 47.44
CA LEU A 33 51.97 13.97 45.99
C LEU A 33 51.34 15.15 45.24
N THR A 34 50.32 15.80 45.81
CA THR A 34 49.77 17.03 45.23
C THR A 34 50.75 18.21 45.29
N ALA A 35 51.53 18.32 46.38
CA ALA A 35 52.53 19.38 46.53
C ALA A 35 53.68 19.28 45.50
N THR A 36 54.05 18.06 45.10
CA THR A 36 55.08 17.82 44.08
C THR A 36 54.59 18.12 42.66
N ILE A 37 53.29 17.94 42.37
CA ILE A 37 52.70 18.21 41.05
C ILE A 37 52.50 19.73 40.83
N THR A 38 52.14 20.49 41.87
CA THR A 38 51.99 21.96 41.77
C THR A 38 53.32 22.73 41.60
N ALA A 39 54.46 22.11 41.94
CA ALA A 39 55.77 22.76 41.89
C ALA A 39 56.39 22.83 40.47
N HIS A 40 55.78 22.21 39.45
CA HIS A 40 56.36 22.12 38.08
C HIS A 40 55.52 22.79 36.98
N GLY A 41 54.47 23.53 37.34
CA GLY A 41 53.55 24.16 36.38
C GLY A 41 53.51 25.68 36.47
N ARG A 42 54.53 26.40 35.99
CA ARG A 42 54.41 27.83 35.66
C ARG A 42 55.28 28.23 34.47
N THR A 43 54.67 28.35 33.29
CA THR A 43 54.92 29.44 32.32
C THR A 43 53.68 29.60 31.40
N PRO A 44 53.26 30.84 31.06
CA PRO A 44 52.11 31.09 30.19
C PRO A 44 52.57 31.40 28.76
N PHE A 45 51.89 30.95 27.70
CA PHE A 45 52.02 31.61 26.39
C PHE A 45 50.79 31.45 25.47
N SER A 46 50.55 32.53 24.73
CA SER A 46 49.37 32.91 23.96
C SER A 46 49.29 32.30 22.55
N LEU A 47 48.05 32.30 22.01
CA LEU A 47 47.68 32.02 20.63
C LEU A 47 48.34 32.96 19.60
N SER A 48 48.91 32.41 18.52
CA SER A 48 48.71 32.87 17.13
C SER A 48 49.47 32.03 16.08
N SER A 49 48.74 31.64 15.02
CA SER A 49 49.15 31.53 13.59
C SER A 49 50.23 30.54 13.07
N PHE A 50 49.79 29.80 12.04
CA PHE A 50 50.47 29.40 10.78
C PHE A 50 51.31 28.10 10.65
N SER A 51 50.72 27.21 9.84
CA SER A 51 51.25 26.41 8.70
C SER A 51 52.49 25.51 8.80
N THR A 52 52.24 24.25 8.35
CA THR A 52 53.10 23.36 7.54
C THR A 52 54.52 23.08 8.03
N GLY A 53 54.77 21.82 8.42
CA GLY A 53 56.13 21.30 8.54
C GLY A 53 56.19 20.02 9.37
N THR A 54 56.58 18.93 8.72
CA THR A 54 56.86 17.61 9.27
C THR A 54 57.71 17.61 10.54
N ALA A 55 57.31 16.86 11.59
CA ALA A 55 58.24 16.44 12.65
C ALA A 55 57.80 15.12 13.30
N LYS A 56 58.60 14.07 13.06
CA LYS A 56 58.78 12.93 13.97
C LYS A 56 59.39 13.45 15.27
N THR A 57 58.65 13.50 16.37
CA THR A 57 59.13 13.28 17.75
C THR A 57 57.98 13.40 18.76
N SER A 58 58.08 12.62 19.85
CA SER A 58 57.18 12.57 21.03
C SER A 58 56.15 11.44 21.07
N ARG A 59 56.64 10.19 21.14
CA ARG A 59 55.85 9.00 21.53
C ARG A 59 56.24 8.42 22.90
N LYS A 60 57.12 9.07 23.67
CA LYS A 60 57.67 8.52 24.93
C LYS A 60 57.11 9.11 26.23
N THR A 61 56.29 10.16 26.19
CA THR A 61 55.71 10.76 27.42
C THR A 61 54.28 10.36 27.70
N TYR A 62 53.49 9.94 26.69
CA TYR A 62 52.09 9.49 26.90
C TYR A 62 51.94 8.04 27.38
N SER A 63 52.96 7.19 27.17
CA SER A 63 52.88 5.76 27.53
C SER A 63 53.01 5.51 29.05
N GLY A 64 53.67 6.40 29.79
CA GLY A 64 53.88 6.23 31.24
C GLY A 64 52.66 6.59 32.08
N TYR A 65 51.92 7.64 31.69
CA TYR A 65 50.72 8.07 32.40
C TYR A 65 49.55 7.10 32.21
N LEU A 66 49.40 6.54 31.00
CA LEU A 66 48.40 5.51 30.73
C LEU A 66 48.67 4.22 31.50
N SER A 67 49.93 3.80 31.67
CA SER A 67 50.25 2.60 32.46
C SER A 67 50.04 2.81 33.97
N GLN A 68 50.31 4.01 34.48
CA GLN A 68 50.05 4.35 35.89
C GLN A 68 48.55 4.45 36.22
N ILE A 69 47.73 4.97 35.29
CA ILE A 69 46.27 5.01 35.44
C ILE A 69 45.69 3.58 35.35
N LEU A 70 46.20 2.75 34.43
CA LEU A 70 45.78 1.34 34.33
C LEU A 70 46.14 0.56 35.59
N LEU A 71 47.33 0.79 36.16
CA LEU A 71 47.78 0.16 37.40
C LEU A 71 46.93 0.60 38.60
N MET A 72 46.56 1.88 38.68
CA MET A 72 45.62 2.41 39.69
C MET A 72 44.23 1.77 39.58
N LEU A 73 43.69 1.59 38.36
CA LEU A 73 42.40 0.95 38.15
C LEU A 73 42.41 -0.55 38.49
N VAL A 74 43.49 -1.25 38.16
CA VAL A 74 43.68 -2.67 38.50
C VAL A 74 43.85 -2.86 40.01
N LEU A 75 44.57 -1.96 40.70
CA LEU A 75 44.70 -1.99 42.16
C LEU A 75 43.38 -1.67 42.87
N CYS A 76 42.58 -0.72 42.35
CA CYS A 76 41.24 -0.44 42.89
C CYS A 76 40.28 -1.62 42.67
N ALA A 77 40.33 -2.27 41.51
CA ALA A 77 39.54 -3.46 41.21
C ALA A 77 39.95 -4.66 42.08
N GLY A 78 41.26 -4.83 42.34
CA GLY A 78 41.79 -5.86 43.23
C GLY A 78 41.34 -5.69 44.68
N VAL A 79 41.29 -4.46 45.19
CA VAL A 79 40.78 -4.15 46.53
C VAL A 79 39.27 -4.40 46.62
N LEU A 80 38.49 -4.06 45.58
CA LEU A 80 37.06 -4.35 45.52
C LEU A 80 36.75 -5.85 45.47
N LEU A 81 37.57 -6.64 44.74
CA LEU A 81 37.42 -8.10 44.66
C LEU A 81 37.84 -8.81 45.95
N LEU A 82 38.89 -8.35 46.62
CA LEU A 82 39.37 -8.94 47.89
C LEU A 82 38.45 -8.64 49.10
N TYR A 83 37.77 -7.49 49.11
CA TYR A 83 36.80 -7.15 50.17
C TYR A 83 35.34 -7.52 49.84
N GLY A 84 35.01 -7.76 48.57
CA GLY A 84 33.68 -8.20 48.13
C GLY A 84 33.38 -9.68 48.38
N GLN A 85 34.41 -10.54 48.48
CA GLN A 85 34.20 -11.98 48.67
C GLN A 85 34.05 -12.44 50.13
N SER A 86 34.53 -11.66 51.10
CA SER A 86 34.46 -12.02 52.53
C SER A 86 33.15 -11.63 53.22
N SER A 87 32.36 -10.73 52.63
CA SER A 87 31.06 -10.27 53.16
C SER A 87 29.84 -10.98 52.56
N VAL A 88 29.97 -11.58 51.37
CA VAL A 88 28.88 -12.32 50.69
C VAL A 88 28.79 -13.79 51.13
N TRP A 89 29.92 -14.43 51.45
CA TRP A 89 29.95 -15.82 51.93
C TRP A 89 29.55 -15.99 53.40
N ALA A 90 29.62 -14.93 54.21
CA ALA A 90 29.12 -14.95 55.59
C ALA A 90 27.59 -14.78 55.67
N PHE A 91 26.98 -14.09 54.70
CA PHE A 91 25.54 -13.88 54.63
C PHE A 91 24.79 -15.12 54.09
N MET A 92 25.36 -15.84 53.12
CA MET A 92 24.71 -17.02 52.51
C MET A 92 24.75 -18.30 53.37
N ARG A 93 25.55 -18.36 54.44
CA ARG A 93 25.64 -19.54 55.32
C ARG A 93 24.68 -19.51 56.53
N ALA A 94 24.02 -18.37 56.78
CA ALA A 94 23.12 -18.20 57.92
C ALA A 94 21.64 -18.53 57.61
N ASP A 95 21.23 -18.57 56.34
CA ASP A 95 19.82 -18.72 55.94
C ASP A 95 19.37 -20.15 55.54
N VAL A 96 20.18 -21.18 55.81
CA VAL A 96 19.82 -22.58 55.49
C VAL A 96 19.37 -23.39 56.71
N ASN A 97 19.53 -22.88 57.94
CA ASN A 97 19.11 -23.60 59.15
C ASN A 97 18.31 -22.69 60.09
N GLN A 98 17.02 -22.55 59.82
CA GLN A 98 15.94 -22.44 60.83
C GLN A 98 14.61 -22.16 60.12
N SER A 99 13.99 -23.24 59.64
CA SER A 99 12.53 -23.27 59.58
C SER A 99 12.02 -23.74 60.93
N SER A 100 10.89 -23.17 61.34
CA SER A 100 10.07 -23.45 62.54
C SER A 100 10.23 -22.49 63.73
N GLN A 101 9.05 -22.06 64.19
CA GLN A 101 8.69 -21.41 65.45
C GLN A 101 8.55 -19.86 65.45
N SER A 102 7.27 -19.48 65.37
CA SER A 102 6.58 -18.40 66.10
C SER A 102 7.44 -17.42 66.91
N VAL A 103 7.33 -16.14 66.57
CA VAL A 103 7.86 -15.04 67.39
C VAL A 103 6.75 -14.03 67.68
N GLU A 104 6.29 -14.05 68.93
CA GLU A 104 5.66 -12.93 69.62
C GLU A 104 6.71 -11.85 69.95
N ASN A 105 6.20 -10.61 70.04
CA ASN A 105 6.84 -9.34 70.38
C ASN A 105 8.06 -9.36 71.33
N SER A 106 9.05 -8.48 71.07
CA SER A 106 9.35 -7.31 71.93
C SER A 106 10.72 -6.62 71.64
N SER A 107 10.83 -5.37 72.14
CA SER A 107 11.98 -4.44 72.20
C SER A 107 12.18 -3.54 70.96
N VAL A 108 11.75 -2.26 70.96
CA VAL A 108 12.15 -1.07 71.75
C VAL A 108 13.58 -0.59 71.43
N TYR A 109 13.68 0.39 70.54
CA TYR A 109 14.72 1.43 70.55
C TYR A 109 14.06 2.81 70.32
N PRO A 110 14.40 3.84 71.12
CA PRO A 110 13.76 5.16 71.01
C PRO A 110 14.45 6.00 69.93
N ARG A 111 13.70 6.48 68.93
CA ARG A 111 14.16 7.52 68.00
C ARG A 111 13.85 8.92 68.55
N ARG A 112 14.91 9.72 68.70
CA ARG A 112 14.91 11.15 69.00
C ARG A 112 14.11 11.92 67.92
N ARG A 113 13.00 12.57 68.31
CA ARG A 113 12.23 13.49 67.46
C ARG A 113 12.97 14.83 67.33
N LYS A 114 13.30 15.25 66.10
CA LYS A 114 13.45 16.67 65.76
C LYS A 114 12.10 17.17 65.23
N ARG A 115 11.51 18.12 65.96
CA ARG A 115 10.34 18.89 65.54
C ARG A 115 10.74 19.83 64.40
N GLY A 116 10.08 19.69 63.25
CA GLY A 116 10.04 20.64 62.15
C GLY A 116 8.64 20.58 61.57
N ASN A 117 7.99 21.73 61.53
CA ASN A 117 6.54 21.91 61.39
C ASN A 117 6.14 21.93 59.90
N THR A 118 5.37 20.95 59.43
CA THR A 118 4.55 21.09 58.22
C THR A 118 3.24 20.30 58.42
N LYS A 119 2.13 21.04 58.53
CA LYS A 119 0.77 20.52 58.52
C LYS A 119 0.48 19.90 57.14
N HIS A 120 0.48 18.58 57.05
CA HIS A 120 -0.37 17.87 56.10
C HIS A 120 -1.35 17.01 56.89
N ARG A 121 -2.65 17.21 56.64
CA ARG A 121 -3.73 16.33 57.10
C ARG A 121 -3.39 14.91 56.66
N LYS A 122 -3.05 14.05 57.63
CA LYS A 122 -3.17 12.61 57.47
C LYS A 122 -4.64 12.27 57.67
N ASP A 123 -5.39 12.28 56.59
CA ASP A 123 -6.53 11.36 56.50
C ASP A 123 -5.92 9.96 56.30
N GLU A 124 -6.44 8.96 56.99
CA GLU A 124 -6.08 7.54 56.87
C GLU A 124 -6.49 7.02 55.47
N ALA A 125 -5.82 7.50 54.43
CA ALA A 125 -5.96 6.99 53.09
C ALA A 125 -5.21 5.66 53.02
N GLN A 126 -5.97 4.57 53.03
CA GLN A 126 -5.49 3.24 52.68
C GLN A 126 -4.73 3.34 51.34
N ASP A 127 -3.43 3.03 51.35
CA ASP A 127 -2.59 3.09 50.14
C ASP A 127 -3.20 2.20 49.06
N LYS A 128 -3.79 2.85 48.05
CA LYS A 128 -4.43 2.17 46.92
C LYS A 128 -3.33 1.65 46.02
N ALA A 129 -3.23 0.33 45.95
CA ALA A 129 -2.20 -0.35 45.17
C ALA A 129 -2.72 -0.84 43.82
N ALA A 130 -1.89 -0.72 42.80
CA ALA A 130 -2.08 -1.27 41.46
C ALA A 130 -0.98 -2.28 41.14
N SER A 131 -1.17 -3.10 40.09
CA SER A 131 -0.10 -3.92 39.53
C SER A 131 -0.05 -3.86 38.01
N TYR A 132 1.14 -4.10 37.46
CA TYR A 132 1.33 -4.23 36.01
C TYR A 132 2.10 -5.49 35.63
N ALA A 133 1.54 -6.26 34.71
CA ALA A 133 2.12 -7.51 34.22
C ALA A 133 2.14 -7.56 32.69
N ARG A 134 3.17 -8.22 32.13
CA ARG A 134 3.39 -8.28 30.68
C ARG A 134 4.03 -9.59 30.24
N PHE A 135 3.67 -10.06 29.04
CA PHE A 135 4.48 -11.03 28.29
C PHE A 135 4.52 -10.72 26.78
N SER A 136 5.62 -11.10 26.13
CA SER A 136 5.76 -11.18 24.67
C SER A 136 5.51 -12.64 24.25
N SER A 137 4.60 -12.91 23.31
CA SER A 137 4.22 -14.26 22.81
C SER A 137 5.43 -15.12 22.35
N SER A 138 5.41 -16.43 22.12
CA SER A 138 4.54 -17.60 22.42
C SER A 138 5.41 -18.84 22.74
N LEU A 139 6.71 -18.67 22.98
CA LEU A 139 7.69 -19.76 23.16
C LEU A 139 8.52 -19.65 24.44
N GLN A 140 8.18 -18.72 25.33
CA GLN A 140 8.81 -18.60 26.64
C GLN A 140 7.71 -18.60 27.71
N ARG A 141 7.59 -19.70 28.45
CA ARG A 141 7.01 -19.68 29.79
C ARG A 141 8.17 -19.57 30.76
N ASP A 142 8.19 -18.48 31.52
CA ASP A 142 8.66 -18.58 32.91
C ASP A 142 7.83 -17.78 33.91
N ASP A 143 6.90 -16.90 33.49
CA ASP A 143 5.78 -16.49 34.36
C ASP A 143 4.55 -16.11 33.51
N SER A 144 3.45 -16.86 33.64
CA SER A 144 2.15 -16.41 33.11
C SER A 144 1.79 -15.06 33.75
N ILE A 145 0.96 -14.25 33.08
CA ILE A 145 0.50 -12.98 33.66
C ILE A 145 -0.11 -13.23 35.04
N GLU A 146 -0.88 -14.31 35.19
CA GLU A 146 -1.48 -14.65 36.48
C GLU A 146 -0.42 -14.89 37.56
N ARG A 147 0.70 -15.56 37.24
CA ARG A 147 1.80 -15.78 38.20
C ARG A 147 2.52 -14.49 38.58
N GLN A 148 2.72 -13.59 37.61
CA GLN A 148 3.33 -12.28 37.88
C GLN A 148 2.43 -11.45 38.80
N GLN A 149 1.13 -11.38 38.49
CA GLN A 149 0.14 -10.69 39.31
C GLN A 149 0.01 -11.33 40.69
N GLU A 150 0.05 -12.66 40.78
CA GLU A 150 -0.02 -13.37 42.05
C GLU A 150 1.15 -13.01 42.96
N LYS A 151 2.38 -12.97 42.43
CA LYS A 151 3.55 -12.51 43.18
C LYS A 151 3.44 -11.04 43.60
N CYS A 152 2.87 -10.18 42.74
CA CYS A 152 2.58 -8.79 43.10
C CYS A 152 1.55 -8.70 44.22
N ARG A 153 0.46 -9.49 44.18
CA ARG A 153 -0.56 -9.56 45.24
C ARG A 153 0.01 -10.03 46.56
N GLN A 154 0.78 -11.11 46.56
CA GLN A 154 1.45 -11.62 47.77
C GLN A 154 2.38 -10.56 48.37
N LYS A 155 3.16 -9.86 47.52
CA LYS A 155 4.02 -8.77 47.99
C LYS A 155 3.22 -7.56 48.48
N ALA A 156 2.08 -7.23 47.87
CA ALA A 156 1.20 -6.17 48.35
C ALA A 156 0.60 -6.51 49.72
N ILE A 157 0.07 -7.71 49.89
CA ILE A 157 -0.52 -8.17 51.16
C ILE A 157 0.52 -8.14 52.28
N SER A 158 1.74 -8.63 52.03
CA SER A 158 2.83 -8.57 53.03
C SER A 158 3.26 -7.14 53.41
N ASN A 159 3.01 -6.16 52.54
CA ASN A 159 3.27 -4.74 52.82
C ASN A 159 2.04 -4.01 53.39
N GLY A 160 0.93 -4.73 53.66
CA GLY A 160 -0.31 -4.16 54.17
C GLY A 160 -1.17 -3.44 53.12
N HIS A 161 -0.96 -3.73 51.84
CA HIS A 161 -1.75 -3.17 50.73
C HIS A 161 -2.65 -4.24 50.09
N SER A 162 -3.74 -3.80 49.49
CA SER A 162 -4.63 -4.64 48.68
C SER A 162 -4.72 -4.10 47.26
N ILE A 163 -4.54 -4.98 46.26
CA ILE A 163 -4.69 -4.62 44.84
C ILE A 163 -6.10 -5.04 44.39
N SER A 164 -6.91 -4.08 43.96
CA SER A 164 -8.21 -4.37 43.35
C SER A 164 -8.01 -4.93 41.94
N HIS A 165 -8.89 -5.84 41.51
CA HIS A 165 -8.88 -6.40 40.16
C HIS A 165 -8.95 -5.32 39.07
N ASP A 166 -9.66 -4.21 39.32
CA ASP A 166 -9.78 -3.09 38.38
C ASP A 166 -8.48 -2.29 38.21
N LEU A 167 -7.52 -2.46 39.14
CA LEU A 167 -6.19 -1.84 39.15
C LEU A 167 -5.09 -2.84 38.78
N GLU A 168 -5.46 -3.97 38.17
CA GLU A 168 -4.52 -4.92 37.56
C GLU A 168 -4.39 -4.67 36.05
N TYR A 169 -3.33 -3.96 35.67
CA TYR A 169 -3.05 -3.62 34.28
C TYR A 169 -2.23 -4.73 33.62
N THR A 170 -2.59 -5.09 32.38
CA THR A 170 -1.90 -6.16 31.66
C THR A 170 -1.70 -5.85 30.20
N ASP A 171 -0.55 -6.27 29.66
CA ASP A 171 -0.29 -6.27 28.21
C ASP A 171 0.05 -7.68 27.74
N LYS A 172 -0.83 -8.24 26.90
CA LYS A 172 -0.67 -9.58 26.31
C LYS A 172 0.01 -9.49 24.96
N ALA A 173 1.04 -10.32 24.73
CA ALA A 173 1.77 -10.41 23.47
C ALA A 173 2.44 -9.10 22.99
N VAL A 174 2.78 -8.18 23.91
CA VAL A 174 3.47 -6.93 23.56
C VAL A 174 4.92 -6.93 24.05
N SER A 175 5.85 -6.59 23.15
CA SER A 175 7.26 -6.40 23.51
C SER A 175 7.40 -5.18 24.42
N GLY A 176 8.16 -5.32 25.51
CA GLY A 176 8.48 -4.23 26.46
C GLY A 176 9.47 -3.21 25.90
N THR A 177 9.73 -3.33 24.61
CA THR A 177 10.50 -2.38 23.86
C THR A 177 9.61 -1.40 23.07
N LYS A 178 8.31 -1.67 22.91
CA LYS A 178 7.36 -0.73 22.29
C LYS A 178 6.93 0.35 23.29
N LEU A 179 6.81 1.60 22.80
CA LEU A 179 6.37 2.74 23.60
C LEU A 179 4.86 2.75 23.85
N LYS A 180 4.04 2.53 22.82
CA LYS A 180 2.57 2.48 22.93
C LYS A 180 2.08 1.10 23.33
N ARG A 181 1.27 1.04 24.38
CA ARG A 181 0.84 -0.20 25.04
C ARG A 181 -0.46 0.09 25.76
N GLU A 182 -1.57 -0.53 25.34
CA GLU A 182 -2.90 -0.23 25.88
C GLU A 182 -2.98 -0.37 27.42
N GLY A 183 -2.38 -1.42 27.99
CA GLY A 183 -2.36 -1.63 29.44
C GLY A 183 -1.47 -0.63 30.18
N LEU A 184 -0.31 -0.29 29.62
CA LEU A 184 0.58 0.73 30.19
C LEU A 184 0.01 2.14 30.04
N ASP A 185 -0.57 2.48 28.89
CA ASP A 185 -1.14 3.79 28.61
C ASP A 185 -2.30 4.06 29.57
N ARG A 186 -3.17 3.06 29.77
CA ARG A 186 -4.22 3.10 30.79
C ARG A 186 -3.66 3.25 32.20
N LEU A 187 -2.61 2.50 32.56
CA LEU A 187 -1.94 2.65 33.85
C LEU A 187 -1.43 4.08 34.07
N LEU A 188 -0.81 4.68 33.05
CA LEU A 188 -0.24 6.03 33.15
C LEU A 188 -1.30 7.11 33.24
N GLU A 189 -2.42 6.95 32.53
CA GLU A 189 -3.59 7.82 32.63
C GLU A 189 -4.19 7.75 34.04
N GLU A 190 -4.48 6.54 34.52
CA GLU A 190 -5.06 6.32 35.85
C GLU A 190 -4.10 6.70 37.00
N ALA A 191 -2.78 6.59 36.78
CA ALA A 191 -1.76 7.13 37.68
C ALA A 191 -1.78 8.66 37.71
N SER A 192 -1.97 9.31 36.56
CA SER A 192 -2.04 10.77 36.46
C SER A 192 -3.30 11.35 37.11
N ASP A 193 -4.39 10.58 37.08
CA ASP A 193 -5.66 10.88 37.77
C ASP A 193 -5.59 10.63 39.29
N GLY A 194 -4.49 10.05 39.80
CA GLY A 194 -4.32 9.74 41.21
C GLY A 194 -5.20 8.60 41.74
N LYS A 195 -5.65 7.68 40.87
CA LYS A 195 -6.52 6.55 41.28
C LYS A 195 -5.83 5.56 42.21
N PHE A 196 -4.50 5.49 42.16
CA PHE A 196 -3.65 4.68 43.02
C PHE A 196 -2.35 5.44 43.33
N ASN A 197 -1.71 5.10 44.45
CA ASN A 197 -0.46 5.74 44.90
C ASN A 197 0.70 4.74 45.06
N VAL A 198 0.44 3.43 44.97
CA VAL A 198 1.47 2.39 44.97
C VAL A 198 1.32 1.51 43.73
N LEU A 199 2.42 1.24 43.02
CA LEU A 199 2.48 0.38 41.85
C LEU A 199 3.41 -0.81 42.09
N TYR A 200 2.86 -2.02 41.97
CA TYR A 200 3.61 -3.26 42.01
C TYR A 200 3.97 -3.76 40.62
N LEU A 201 5.26 -4.00 40.42
CA LEU A 201 5.83 -4.59 39.22
C LEU A 201 6.47 -5.91 39.59
N TYR A 202 6.23 -6.96 38.79
CA TYR A 202 6.94 -8.22 39.04
C TYR A 202 8.45 -8.04 38.83
N SER A 203 8.85 -7.35 37.76
CA SER A 203 10.24 -6.98 37.47
C SER A 203 10.28 -5.63 36.76
N LEU A 204 11.38 -4.89 36.92
CA LEU A 204 11.60 -3.63 36.20
C LEU A 204 11.51 -3.82 34.67
N SER A 205 11.93 -4.97 34.15
CA SER A 205 11.85 -5.36 32.73
C SER A 205 10.41 -5.42 32.17
N ARG A 206 9.39 -5.42 33.04
CA ARG A 206 7.98 -5.36 32.63
C ARG A 206 7.61 -3.96 32.18
N LEU A 207 8.11 -2.94 32.88
CA LEU A 207 7.88 -1.53 32.59
C LEU A 207 8.50 -1.13 31.25
N ALA A 208 9.79 -1.39 31.05
CA ALA A 208 10.46 -1.33 29.75
C ALA A 208 11.76 -2.16 29.77
N ARG A 209 12.35 -2.43 28.61
CA ARG A 209 13.62 -3.18 28.47
C ARG A 209 14.79 -2.35 27.94
N GLU A 210 14.56 -1.08 27.64
CA GLU A 210 15.58 -0.13 27.21
C GLU A 210 15.79 0.89 28.33
N SER A 211 17.06 1.13 28.69
CA SER A 211 17.40 2.04 29.79
C SER A 211 16.90 3.47 29.55
N VAL A 212 16.98 3.92 28.30
CA VAL A 212 16.50 5.23 27.82
C VAL A 212 14.99 5.43 28.04
N ILE A 213 14.20 4.35 28.07
CA ILE A 213 12.74 4.41 28.30
C ILE A 213 12.40 4.16 29.77
N THR A 214 13.07 3.18 30.39
CA THR A 214 12.76 2.69 31.73
C THR A 214 12.93 3.77 32.79
N MET A 215 14.04 4.51 32.76
CA MET A 215 14.34 5.51 33.78
C MET A 215 13.45 6.76 33.69
N PRO A 216 13.21 7.37 32.52
CA PRO A 216 12.25 8.48 32.41
C PRO A 216 10.85 8.10 32.87
N LEU A 217 10.38 6.89 32.53
CA LEU A 217 9.05 6.42 32.92
C LEU A 217 8.93 6.23 34.44
N LEU A 218 9.94 5.62 35.07
CA LEU A 218 9.99 5.44 36.51
C LEU A 218 10.07 6.79 37.24
N LYS A 219 10.88 7.73 36.75
CA LYS A 219 10.95 9.10 37.29
C LYS A 219 9.64 9.87 37.14
N LYS A 220 8.94 9.68 36.02
CA LYS A 220 7.61 10.27 35.79
C LYS A 220 6.59 9.75 36.81
N LEU A 221 6.52 8.44 37.01
CA LEU A 221 5.65 7.81 38.01
C LEU A 221 5.93 8.35 39.42
N VAL A 222 7.20 8.40 39.84
CA VAL A 222 7.59 8.81 41.19
C VAL A 222 7.46 10.32 41.40
N HIS A 223 8.02 11.13 40.51
CA HIS A 223 8.16 12.57 40.75
C HIS A 223 6.99 13.39 40.21
N THR A 224 6.41 12.99 39.08
CA THR A 224 5.27 13.68 38.46
C THR A 224 3.95 13.17 39.03
N TYR A 225 3.73 11.86 38.99
CA TYR A 225 2.46 11.25 39.41
C TYR A 225 2.41 10.89 40.90
N LYS A 226 3.52 11.04 41.63
CA LYS A 226 3.62 10.75 43.07
C LYS A 226 3.24 9.30 43.43
N VAL A 227 3.54 8.36 42.52
CA VAL A 227 3.30 6.93 42.69
C VAL A 227 4.58 6.24 43.16
N ARG A 228 4.53 5.56 44.31
CA ARG A 228 5.60 4.67 44.77
C ARG A 228 5.61 3.41 43.91
N CYS A 229 6.77 3.04 43.37
CA CYS A 229 6.93 1.83 42.57
C CYS A 229 7.72 0.77 43.36
N ILE A 230 7.20 -0.46 43.40
CA ILE A 230 7.82 -1.61 44.07
C ILE A 230 8.03 -2.73 43.06
N CYS A 231 9.28 -3.11 42.80
CA CYS A 231 9.63 -4.24 41.94
C CYS A 231 9.92 -5.48 42.79
N VAL A 232 9.13 -6.55 42.59
CA VAL A 232 9.17 -7.76 43.44
C VAL A 232 10.47 -8.54 43.26
N MET A 233 10.94 -8.74 42.02
CA MET A 233 12.12 -9.55 41.73
C MET A 233 13.43 -8.87 42.09
N GLU A 234 13.60 -7.60 41.71
CA GLU A 234 14.83 -6.84 42.00
C GLU A 234 14.86 -6.25 43.41
N GLY A 235 13.74 -6.32 44.15
CA GLY A 235 13.61 -5.72 45.49
C GLY A 235 13.70 -4.19 45.50
N ILE A 236 13.42 -3.54 44.36
CA ILE A 236 13.48 -2.08 44.23
C ILE A 236 12.24 -1.46 44.85
N ASP A 237 12.44 -0.46 45.68
CA ASP A 237 11.38 0.34 46.27
C ASP A 237 11.76 1.82 46.18
N THR A 238 10.92 2.62 45.52
CA THR A 238 11.21 4.03 45.26
C THR A 238 11.10 4.93 46.49
N GLU A 239 10.66 4.41 47.63
CA GLU A 239 10.77 5.12 48.92
C GLU A 239 12.15 4.98 49.57
N VAL A 240 12.94 3.99 49.18
CA VAL A 240 14.27 3.74 49.74
C VAL A 240 15.31 4.67 49.10
N THR A 241 16.12 5.33 49.91
CA THR A 241 17.20 6.19 49.42
C THR A 241 18.19 5.40 48.56
N GLY A 242 18.53 5.91 47.37
CA GLY A 242 19.43 5.24 46.43
C GLY A 242 18.75 4.33 45.41
N TRP A 243 17.40 4.25 45.40
CA TRP A 243 16.65 3.46 44.42
C TRP A 243 16.99 3.82 42.96
N GLU A 244 17.29 5.09 42.67
CA GLU A 244 17.65 5.54 41.31
C GLU A 244 18.90 4.84 40.77
N VAL A 245 19.90 4.61 41.64
CA VAL A 245 21.15 3.94 41.27
C VAL A 245 20.88 2.47 40.99
N ILE A 246 20.15 1.80 41.88
CA ILE A 246 19.82 0.38 41.75
C ILE A 246 18.95 0.16 40.49
N ALA A 247 17.93 0.99 40.27
CA ALA A 247 17.08 0.93 39.09
C ALA A 247 17.86 1.17 37.80
N SER A 248 18.85 2.08 37.82
CA SER A 248 19.72 2.34 36.65
C SER A 248 20.58 1.12 36.32
N ILE A 249 21.19 0.48 37.32
CA ILE A 249 22.00 -0.73 37.13
C ILE A 249 21.15 -1.86 36.54
N PHE A 250 19.98 -2.14 37.12
CA PHE A 250 19.08 -3.17 36.58
C PHE A 250 18.56 -2.83 35.18
N SER A 251 18.33 -1.54 34.88
CA SER A 251 17.93 -1.12 33.54
C SER A 251 19.00 -1.46 32.50
N VAL A 252 20.28 -1.23 32.81
CA VAL A 252 21.41 -1.59 31.93
C VAL A 252 21.56 -3.11 31.82
N ILE A 253 21.43 -3.85 32.92
CA ILE A 253 21.49 -5.32 32.90
C ILE A 253 20.38 -5.91 32.02
N HIS A 254 19.14 -5.42 32.15
CA HIS A 254 18.01 -5.87 31.34
C HIS A 254 18.22 -5.58 29.85
N GLU A 255 18.82 -4.43 29.52
CA GLU A 255 19.17 -4.09 28.14
C GLU A 255 20.27 -5.00 27.59
N GLN A 256 21.34 -5.23 28.36
CA GLN A 256 22.44 -6.11 27.96
C GLN A 256 21.96 -7.55 27.76
N PHE A 257 21.09 -8.07 28.62
CA PHE A 257 20.51 -9.40 28.48
C PHE A 257 19.80 -9.60 27.13
N ILE A 258 19.12 -8.57 26.61
CA ILE A 258 18.47 -8.65 25.29
C ILE A 258 19.49 -8.67 24.16
N LYS A 259 20.59 -7.93 24.31
CA LYS A 259 21.72 -7.93 23.34
C LYS A 259 22.40 -9.30 23.31
N ASP A 260 22.78 -9.83 24.48
CA ASP A 260 23.42 -11.15 24.62
C ASP A 260 22.51 -12.28 24.11
N LEU A 261 21.20 -12.20 24.38
CA LEU A 261 20.23 -13.16 23.86
C LEU A 261 20.14 -13.10 22.33
N SER A 262 20.15 -11.89 21.76
CA SER A 262 20.14 -11.71 20.30
C SER A 262 21.39 -12.30 19.65
N GLU A 263 22.56 -12.06 20.23
CA GLU A 263 23.84 -12.62 19.78
C GLU A 263 23.85 -14.15 19.89
N SER A 264 23.43 -14.70 21.03
CA SER A 264 23.32 -16.15 21.23
C SER A 264 22.37 -16.83 20.23
N VAL A 265 21.24 -16.19 19.90
CA VAL A 265 20.30 -16.68 18.87
C VAL A 265 20.94 -16.62 17.49
N HIS A 266 21.66 -15.53 17.18
CA HIS A 266 22.38 -15.37 15.92
C HIS A 266 23.46 -16.46 15.77
N ASP A 267 24.26 -16.71 16.80
CA ASP A 267 25.29 -17.76 16.81
C ASP A 267 24.68 -19.15 16.62
N GLY A 268 23.54 -19.42 17.27
CA GLY A 268 22.79 -20.66 17.09
C GLY A 268 22.27 -20.84 15.65
N GLN A 269 21.88 -19.74 15.00
CA GLN A 269 21.49 -19.72 13.59
C GLN A 269 22.70 -19.89 12.66
N GLU A 270 23.82 -19.23 12.94
CA GLU A 270 25.07 -19.38 12.19
C GLU A 270 25.59 -20.82 12.28
N LEU A 271 25.55 -21.44 13.45
CA LEU A 271 25.91 -22.85 13.63
C LEU A 271 25.00 -23.77 12.82
N ALA A 272 23.69 -23.53 12.86
CA ALA A 272 22.72 -24.31 12.07
C ALA A 272 23.00 -24.19 10.56
N LEU A 273 23.32 -22.98 10.09
CA LEU A 273 23.69 -22.71 8.70
C LEU A 273 24.98 -23.44 8.31
N ARG A 274 26.01 -23.42 9.17
CA ARG A 274 27.27 -24.15 8.96
C ARG A 274 27.07 -25.67 8.89
N GLN A 275 26.12 -26.19 9.67
CA GLN A 275 25.72 -27.60 9.63
C GLN A 275 24.81 -27.95 8.46
N GLY A 276 24.45 -26.98 7.61
CA GLY A 276 23.60 -27.18 6.44
C GLY A 276 22.12 -27.32 6.75
N TYR A 277 21.67 -26.94 7.94
CA TYR A 277 20.25 -26.87 8.26
C TYR A 277 19.60 -25.61 7.68
N SER A 278 18.29 -25.67 7.50
CA SER A 278 17.46 -24.55 7.09
C SER A 278 17.41 -23.50 8.21
N VAL A 279 17.81 -22.28 7.85
CA VAL A 279 17.78 -21.10 8.71
C VAL A 279 16.90 -20.06 8.04
N GLY A 280 15.67 -19.91 8.54
CA GLY A 280 14.67 -19.02 7.97
C GLY A 280 13.73 -19.72 6.99
N ASP A 281 13.08 -18.91 6.17
CA ASP A 281 12.07 -19.35 5.21
C ASP A 281 12.68 -19.62 3.82
N TRP A 282 11.99 -20.41 3.00
CA TRP A 282 12.40 -20.74 1.63
C TRP A 282 11.67 -19.87 0.60
N CYS A 283 12.17 -19.83 -0.64
CA CYS A 283 11.49 -19.17 -1.76
C CYS A 283 10.70 -20.18 -2.60
N PHE A 284 9.83 -19.66 -3.47
CA PHE A 284 9.14 -20.46 -4.49
C PHE A 284 10.11 -21.38 -5.26
N GLY A 285 9.67 -22.59 -5.62
CA GLY A 285 10.53 -23.65 -6.16
C GLY A 285 11.18 -24.56 -5.11
N TYR A 286 11.15 -24.17 -3.83
CA TYR A 286 11.74 -24.96 -2.74
C TYR A 286 10.72 -25.28 -1.64
N GLY A 287 11.11 -26.18 -0.75
CA GLY A 287 10.42 -26.58 0.48
C GLY A 287 11.41 -26.80 1.63
N SER A 288 10.90 -27.32 2.75
CA SER A 288 11.75 -27.80 3.84
C SER A 288 11.23 -29.09 4.46
N GLU A 289 12.14 -30.02 4.72
CA GLU A 289 11.83 -31.31 5.32
C GLU A 289 12.52 -31.46 6.67
N PRO A 290 11.84 -32.05 7.69
CA PRO A 290 12.46 -32.32 8.98
C PRO A 290 13.53 -33.41 8.86
N VAL A 291 14.62 -33.26 9.59
CA VAL A 291 15.67 -34.27 9.75
C VAL A 291 15.42 -35.03 11.05
N PRO A 292 14.95 -36.29 10.99
CA PRO A 292 14.66 -37.08 12.18
C PRO A 292 15.90 -37.28 13.06
N GLY A 293 15.72 -37.32 14.39
CA GLY A 293 16.80 -37.55 15.36
C GLY A 293 17.52 -36.27 15.81
N THR A 294 17.25 -35.13 15.17
CA THR A 294 17.84 -33.84 15.55
C THR A 294 17.07 -33.14 16.67
N GLU A 295 15.90 -33.64 17.08
CA GLU A 295 15.09 -33.11 18.18
C GLU A 295 15.88 -33.13 19.51
N GLN A 296 16.73 -34.14 19.71
CA GLN A 296 17.47 -34.33 20.96
C GLN A 296 18.59 -33.30 21.16
N THR A 297 18.96 -32.54 20.11
CA THR A 297 20.07 -31.57 20.15
C THR A 297 19.68 -30.18 20.68
N ARG A 298 18.41 -29.96 21.08
CA ARG A 298 17.96 -28.68 21.66
C ARG A 298 17.44 -28.88 23.07
N SER A 299 17.87 -28.04 24.00
CA SER A 299 17.25 -27.93 25.32
C SER A 299 15.87 -27.26 25.19
N GLY A 300 14.81 -28.02 25.45
CA GLY A 300 13.44 -27.51 25.42
C GLY A 300 12.39 -28.60 25.44
N ARG A 301 11.31 -28.39 26.19
CA ARG A 301 10.24 -29.38 26.42
C ARG A 301 9.46 -29.80 25.16
N ASN A 302 9.62 -29.05 24.05
CA ASN A 302 9.00 -29.28 22.73
C ASN A 302 10.04 -29.07 21.60
N SER A 303 11.15 -29.80 21.63
CA SER A 303 12.16 -29.68 20.59
C SER A 303 11.62 -30.19 19.26
N LYS A 304 11.54 -29.31 18.26
CA LYS A 304 11.21 -29.66 16.88
C LYS A 304 12.47 -30.09 16.14
N PRO A 305 12.38 -31.04 15.20
CA PRO A 305 13.51 -31.41 14.37
C PRO A 305 14.02 -30.20 13.61
N ARG A 306 15.34 -30.17 13.38
CA ARG A 306 15.94 -29.28 12.41
C ARG A 306 15.40 -29.65 11.03
N LYS A 307 15.38 -28.67 10.13
CA LYS A 307 14.94 -28.89 8.76
C LYS A 307 16.09 -28.71 7.78
N VAL A 308 15.96 -29.28 6.60
CA VAL A 308 16.83 -29.02 5.44
C VAL A 308 15.99 -28.49 4.29
N TYR A 309 16.61 -27.69 3.42
CA TYR A 309 15.95 -27.22 2.20
C TYR A 309 15.91 -28.35 1.17
N VAL A 310 14.79 -28.47 0.46
CA VAL A 310 14.57 -29.48 -0.58
C VAL A 310 13.92 -28.79 -1.79
N ILE A 311 14.18 -29.29 -3.00
CA ILE A 311 13.50 -28.80 -4.21
C ILE A 311 12.06 -29.31 -4.20
N ASN A 312 11.10 -28.42 -4.45
CA ASN A 312 9.72 -28.82 -4.71
C ASN A 312 9.55 -28.90 -6.22
N GLU A 313 9.49 -30.12 -6.77
CA GLU A 313 9.46 -30.36 -8.22
C GLU A 313 8.32 -29.61 -8.92
N GLU A 314 7.11 -29.64 -8.38
CA GLU A 314 5.96 -28.96 -8.97
C GLU A 314 6.19 -27.45 -9.10
N HIS A 315 6.79 -26.82 -8.09
CA HIS A 315 7.10 -25.40 -8.12
C HIS A 315 8.35 -25.09 -8.94
N ALA A 316 9.34 -25.98 -8.94
CA ALA A 316 10.60 -25.84 -9.66
C ALA A 316 10.38 -25.84 -11.17
N GLU A 317 9.45 -26.65 -11.68
CA GLU A 317 9.04 -26.63 -13.08
C GLU A 317 8.57 -25.24 -13.53
N TRP A 318 7.79 -24.53 -12.70
CA TRP A 318 7.36 -23.17 -13.00
C TRP A 318 8.51 -22.17 -13.01
N VAL A 319 9.48 -22.32 -12.10
CA VAL A 319 10.69 -21.47 -12.10
C VAL A 319 11.45 -21.67 -13.40
N SER A 320 11.76 -22.91 -13.78
CA SER A 320 12.45 -23.22 -15.03
C SER A 320 11.70 -22.69 -16.25
N LYS A 321 10.38 -22.87 -16.29
CA LYS A 321 9.51 -22.35 -17.36
C LYS A 321 9.56 -20.83 -17.46
N ILE A 322 9.58 -20.11 -16.35
CA ILE A 322 9.71 -18.64 -16.32
C ILE A 322 11.05 -18.21 -16.92
N TYR A 323 12.15 -18.90 -16.60
CA TYR A 323 13.47 -18.62 -17.18
C TYR A 323 13.48 -18.90 -18.68
N THR A 324 12.95 -20.04 -19.15
CA THR A 324 12.85 -20.36 -20.59
C THR A 324 12.02 -19.31 -21.35
N TRP A 325 10.85 -18.94 -20.82
CA TRP A 325 10.01 -17.89 -21.42
C TRP A 325 10.71 -16.55 -21.52
N TYR A 326 11.49 -16.19 -20.50
CA TYR A 326 12.16 -14.90 -20.46
C TYR A 326 13.43 -14.88 -21.31
N VAL A 327 14.28 -15.89 -21.19
CA VAL A 327 15.61 -15.96 -21.82
C VAL A 327 15.52 -16.46 -23.25
N ASP A 328 14.96 -17.65 -23.46
CA ASP A 328 14.96 -18.37 -24.74
C ASP A 328 13.87 -17.86 -25.69
N GLU A 329 12.63 -17.75 -25.22
CA GLU A 329 11.50 -17.28 -26.04
C GLU A 329 11.42 -15.74 -26.14
N GLY A 330 12.09 -15.03 -25.23
CA GLY A 330 12.18 -13.58 -25.25
C GLY A 330 10.88 -12.85 -24.90
N TYR A 331 9.96 -13.48 -24.17
CA TYR A 331 8.74 -12.81 -23.72
C TYR A 331 9.03 -11.70 -22.72
N SER A 332 8.23 -10.63 -22.79
CA SER A 332 8.25 -9.57 -21.78
C SER A 332 7.71 -10.07 -20.44
N ILE A 333 8.19 -9.49 -19.34
CA ILE A 333 7.70 -9.78 -17.97
C ILE A 333 6.17 -9.65 -17.89
N GLY A 334 5.59 -8.67 -18.58
CA GLY A 334 4.13 -8.49 -18.63
C GLY A 334 3.39 -9.62 -19.35
N GLN A 335 3.97 -10.22 -20.38
CA GLN A 335 3.42 -11.42 -21.04
C GLN A 335 3.52 -12.64 -20.14
N ILE A 336 4.67 -12.85 -19.49
CA ILE A 336 4.88 -13.94 -18.54
C ILE A 336 3.84 -13.89 -17.42
N VAL A 337 3.64 -12.71 -16.81
CA VAL A 337 2.59 -12.52 -15.79
C VAL A 337 1.20 -12.91 -16.28
N ARG A 338 0.83 -12.51 -17.52
CA ARG A 338 -0.48 -12.89 -18.09
C ARG A 338 -0.61 -14.38 -18.25
N MET A 339 0.43 -15.04 -18.77
CA MET A 339 0.43 -16.49 -18.98
C MET A 339 0.33 -17.24 -17.66
N LEU A 340 1.07 -16.81 -16.63
CA LEU A 340 1.01 -17.38 -15.28
C LEU A 340 -0.39 -17.24 -14.66
N ASN A 341 -1.01 -16.06 -14.78
CA ASN A 341 -2.36 -15.82 -14.28
C ASN A 341 -3.42 -16.62 -15.06
N GLN A 342 -3.29 -16.72 -16.38
CA GLN A 342 -4.21 -17.52 -17.22
C GLN A 342 -4.12 -19.01 -16.91
N GLN A 343 -2.90 -19.52 -16.66
CA GLN A 343 -2.66 -20.91 -16.29
C GLN A 343 -2.91 -21.20 -14.80
N LYS A 344 -3.26 -20.17 -14.01
CA LYS A 344 -3.44 -20.25 -12.55
C LYS A 344 -2.25 -20.92 -11.84
N ALA A 345 -1.03 -20.51 -12.22
CA ALA A 345 0.19 -21.06 -11.66
C ALA A 345 0.26 -20.86 -10.12
N PRO A 346 0.75 -21.86 -9.36
CA PRO A 346 0.97 -21.74 -7.92
C PRO A 346 1.97 -20.62 -7.63
N LYS A 347 2.03 -20.15 -6.37
CA LYS A 347 2.88 -19.02 -5.97
C LYS A 347 3.63 -19.35 -4.68
N ASP A 348 4.58 -18.47 -4.35
CA ASP A 348 5.24 -18.44 -3.05
C ASP A 348 4.21 -18.31 -1.92
N HIS A 349 4.35 -19.11 -0.86
CA HIS A 349 3.49 -19.08 0.33
C HIS A 349 3.54 -17.75 1.07
N ARG A 350 4.58 -16.93 0.83
CA ARG A 350 4.73 -15.57 1.37
C ARG A 350 3.96 -14.52 0.58
N SER A 351 3.40 -14.87 -0.57
CA SER A 351 2.65 -13.94 -1.41
C SER A 351 1.32 -13.58 -0.75
N THR A 352 1.11 -12.29 -0.50
CA THR A 352 -0.15 -11.76 0.05
C THR A 352 -1.22 -11.51 -1.01
N THR A 353 -0.85 -11.53 -2.29
CA THR A 353 -1.76 -11.21 -3.40
C THR A 353 -2.18 -12.47 -4.14
N ASP A 354 -3.46 -12.54 -4.55
CA ASP A 354 -4.04 -13.67 -5.29
C ASP A 354 -3.49 -13.85 -6.71
N ASP A 355 -2.94 -12.78 -7.31
CA ASP A 355 -2.45 -12.82 -8.69
C ASP A 355 -0.92 -12.67 -8.79
N TRP A 356 -0.36 -13.22 -9.87
CA TRP A 356 0.98 -12.90 -10.32
C TRP A 356 1.08 -11.44 -10.77
N HIS A 357 2.21 -10.82 -10.43
CA HIS A 357 2.55 -9.46 -10.85
C HIS A 357 4.05 -9.34 -11.12
N HIS A 358 4.44 -8.26 -11.80
CA HIS A 358 5.81 -8.05 -12.29
C HIS A 358 6.91 -8.25 -11.23
N ASN A 359 6.72 -7.77 -10.00
CA ASN A 359 7.73 -7.91 -8.95
C ASN A 359 7.99 -9.36 -8.53
N LEU A 360 6.96 -10.24 -8.55
CA LEU A 360 7.17 -11.65 -8.26
C LEU A 360 8.03 -12.31 -9.33
N VAL A 361 7.76 -12.01 -10.60
CA VAL A 361 8.55 -12.56 -11.73
C VAL A 361 9.97 -12.01 -11.71
N VAL A 362 10.16 -10.71 -11.48
CA VAL A 362 11.51 -10.10 -11.34
C VAL A 362 12.24 -10.72 -10.14
N GLY A 363 11.57 -10.87 -9.00
CA GLY A 363 12.14 -11.48 -7.80
C GLY A 363 12.54 -12.94 -8.01
N ILE A 364 11.84 -13.68 -8.87
CA ILE A 364 12.29 -15.03 -9.28
C ILE A 364 13.54 -14.91 -10.15
N LEU A 365 13.48 -14.10 -11.21
CA LEU A 365 14.57 -13.97 -12.17
C LEU A 365 15.88 -13.47 -11.53
N SER A 366 15.82 -12.65 -10.48
CA SER A 366 16.98 -12.08 -9.78
C SER A 366 17.51 -12.90 -8.61
N ASN A 367 16.85 -13.99 -8.21
CA ASN A 367 17.20 -14.70 -6.99
C ASN A 367 18.34 -15.72 -7.23
N ARG A 368 19.51 -15.45 -6.62
CA ARG A 368 20.72 -16.29 -6.70
C ARG A 368 20.54 -17.70 -6.11
N LYS A 369 19.48 -17.96 -5.33
CA LYS A 369 19.21 -19.32 -4.80
C LYS A 369 19.00 -20.35 -5.90
N TYR A 370 18.44 -19.95 -7.05
CA TYR A 370 18.15 -20.86 -8.16
C TYR A 370 19.39 -21.43 -8.86
N ILE A 371 20.53 -20.75 -8.77
CA ILE A 371 21.84 -21.24 -9.26
C ILE A 371 22.62 -22.01 -8.18
N GLY A 372 22.04 -22.18 -7.00
CA GLY A 372 22.66 -22.86 -5.86
C GLY A 372 23.46 -21.94 -4.95
N ILE A 373 23.35 -20.61 -5.07
CA ILE A 373 24.02 -19.66 -4.15
C ILE A 373 22.99 -19.19 -3.11
N TRP A 374 23.22 -19.55 -1.85
CA TRP A 374 22.30 -19.28 -0.74
C TRP A 374 22.89 -18.25 0.22
N PRO A 375 22.64 -16.95 -0.01
CA PRO A 375 23.05 -15.92 0.94
C PRO A 375 22.17 -15.96 2.19
N TRP A 376 22.76 -15.66 3.34
CA TRP A 376 22.08 -15.47 4.62
C TRP A 376 22.61 -14.22 5.30
N GLY A 377 21.75 -13.52 6.03
CA GLY A 377 22.16 -12.33 6.77
C GLY A 377 22.45 -11.09 5.92
N GLU A 378 21.91 -10.98 4.71
CA GLU A 378 22.09 -9.78 3.86
C GLU A 378 21.49 -8.49 4.49
N CYS A 379 20.52 -8.62 5.39
CA CYS A 379 19.93 -7.49 6.10
C CYS A 379 20.05 -7.66 7.62
N GLN A 380 20.20 -6.54 8.32
CA GLN A 380 20.08 -6.43 9.77
C GLN A 380 18.90 -5.54 10.15
N ASN A 381 18.25 -5.87 11.27
CA ASN A 381 17.26 -5.00 11.85
C ASN A 381 17.99 -4.01 12.76
N ASP A 382 18.04 -2.75 12.32
CA ASP A 382 18.43 -1.64 13.18
C ASP A 382 17.20 -1.08 13.89
N ARG A 383 17.40 -0.56 15.09
CA ARG A 383 16.31 -0.08 15.90
C ARG A 383 16.64 1.23 16.57
N ASP A 384 15.77 2.19 16.31
CA ASP A 384 15.81 3.48 16.96
C ASP A 384 15.49 3.33 18.46
N PRO A 385 16.41 3.70 19.36
CA PRO A 385 16.23 3.57 20.81
C PRO A 385 15.23 4.59 21.40
N GLU A 386 14.94 5.70 20.70
CA GLU A 386 14.02 6.72 21.18
C GLU A 386 12.60 6.49 20.66
N THR A 387 12.45 6.07 19.40
CA THR A 387 11.12 5.85 18.79
C THR A 387 10.68 4.39 18.83
N GLY A 388 11.61 3.47 19.09
CA GLY A 388 11.40 2.03 19.05
C GLY A 388 11.16 1.48 17.63
N LYS A 389 11.29 2.31 16.60
CA LYS A 389 11.04 1.97 15.20
C LYS A 389 12.13 1.04 14.68
N LEU A 390 11.71 -0.05 14.06
CA LEU A 390 12.59 -1.01 13.40
C LEU A 390 12.81 -0.60 11.94
N THR A 391 14.07 -0.45 11.55
CA THR A 391 14.53 -0.25 10.17
C THR A 391 15.34 -1.45 9.74
N GLN A 392 15.26 -1.81 8.45
CA GLN A 392 16.10 -2.85 7.88
C GLN A 392 17.20 -2.19 7.07
N GLU A 393 18.44 -2.49 7.43
CA GLU A 393 19.63 -2.02 6.75
C GLU A 393 20.31 -3.18 6.06
N ILE A 394 20.83 -2.94 4.85
CA ILE A 394 21.59 -3.92 4.09
C ILE A 394 22.99 -3.97 4.72
N ARG A 395 23.46 -5.17 5.04
CA ARG A 395 24.83 -5.37 5.54
C ARG A 395 25.85 -5.19 4.41
N PRO A 396 27.08 -4.73 4.72
CA PRO A 396 28.17 -4.74 3.75
C PRO A 396 28.36 -6.13 3.13
N GLU A 397 28.72 -6.17 1.85
CA GLU A 397 28.85 -7.41 1.09
C GLU A 397 29.86 -8.37 1.74
N GLU A 398 31.02 -7.85 2.14
CA GLU A 398 32.10 -8.60 2.85
C GLU A 398 31.59 -9.35 4.09
N GLU A 399 30.65 -8.77 4.83
CA GLU A 399 30.09 -9.40 6.03
C GLU A 399 29.09 -10.50 5.65
N SER A 400 28.25 -10.24 4.65
CA SER A 400 27.23 -11.18 4.17
C SER A 400 27.83 -12.40 3.43
N GLU A 401 28.98 -12.23 2.77
CA GLU A 401 29.69 -13.29 2.06
C GLU A 401 30.13 -14.41 3.01
N LYS A 402 30.53 -14.08 4.26
CA LYS A 402 30.89 -15.05 5.31
C LYS A 402 29.83 -16.12 5.51
N TRP A 403 28.56 -15.76 5.35
CA TRP A 403 27.43 -16.65 5.57
C TRP A 403 26.81 -17.18 4.27
N THR A 404 27.31 -16.78 3.11
CA THR A 404 26.85 -17.34 1.83
C THR A 404 27.29 -18.80 1.71
N ARG A 405 26.40 -19.66 1.22
CA ARG A 405 26.66 -21.09 1.03
C ARG A 405 26.39 -21.50 -0.41
N GLU A 406 27.30 -22.28 -0.96
CA GLU A 406 27.11 -22.96 -2.25
C GLU A 406 26.43 -24.31 -2.03
N ARG A 407 25.36 -24.54 -2.79
CA ARG A 407 24.45 -25.69 -2.71
C ARG A 407 24.10 -26.15 -4.13
N PRO A 408 25.05 -26.78 -4.84
CA PRO A 408 24.82 -27.24 -6.21
C PRO A 408 23.72 -28.31 -6.30
N ASP A 409 23.48 -29.05 -5.20
CA ASP A 409 22.39 -30.01 -5.02
C ASP A 409 20.99 -29.36 -5.06
N LEU A 410 20.89 -28.07 -4.75
CA LEU A 410 19.64 -27.30 -4.76
C LEU A 410 19.50 -26.40 -5.99
N ARG A 411 20.30 -26.62 -7.05
CA ARG A 411 20.24 -25.82 -8.27
C ARG A 411 19.03 -26.20 -9.11
N ILE A 412 18.24 -25.19 -9.51
CA ILE A 412 17.10 -25.34 -10.43
C ILE A 412 17.47 -24.84 -11.84
N VAL A 413 18.30 -23.80 -11.93
CA VAL A 413 18.68 -23.14 -13.18
C VAL A 413 20.20 -23.11 -13.31
N ASP A 414 20.73 -23.26 -14.53
CA ASP A 414 22.16 -23.15 -14.78
C ASP A 414 22.64 -21.69 -14.72
N GLU A 415 23.92 -21.52 -14.38
CA GLU A 415 24.54 -20.20 -14.22
C GLU A 415 24.45 -19.34 -15.48
N HIS A 416 24.57 -19.95 -16.66
CA HIS A 416 24.57 -19.23 -17.92
C HIS A 416 23.17 -18.68 -18.27
N THR A 417 22.11 -19.45 -18.04
CA THR A 417 20.72 -18.99 -18.17
C THR A 417 20.40 -17.87 -17.17
N PHE A 418 20.86 -17.99 -15.92
CA PHE A 418 20.69 -16.95 -14.90
C PHE A 418 21.39 -15.63 -15.29
N ARG A 419 22.64 -15.72 -15.76
CA ARG A 419 23.40 -14.55 -16.21
C ARG A 419 22.71 -13.84 -17.38
N LYS A 420 22.25 -14.59 -18.38
CA LYS A 420 21.46 -14.03 -19.48
C LYS A 420 20.18 -13.34 -18.99
N ALA A 421 19.52 -13.88 -17.97
CA ALA A 421 18.36 -13.23 -17.38
C ALA A 421 18.75 -11.91 -16.70
N GLN A 422 19.85 -11.84 -15.96
CA GLN A 422 20.35 -10.58 -15.38
C GLN A 422 20.68 -9.56 -16.47
N GLU A 423 21.43 -9.94 -17.50
CA GLU A 423 21.78 -9.08 -18.64
C GLU A 423 20.52 -8.45 -19.28
N LYS A 424 19.45 -9.24 -19.45
CA LYS A 424 18.16 -8.74 -19.99
C LYS A 424 17.42 -7.84 -19.00
N LEU A 425 17.47 -8.12 -17.70
CA LEU A 425 16.89 -7.27 -16.66
C LEU A 425 17.62 -5.92 -16.58
N ASP A 426 18.94 -5.94 -16.64
CA ASP A 426 19.81 -4.77 -16.60
C ASP A 426 19.62 -3.90 -17.84
N ALA A 427 19.65 -4.49 -19.04
CA ALA A 427 19.36 -3.78 -20.28
C ALA A 427 17.96 -3.13 -20.27
N ASN A 428 16.96 -3.81 -19.69
CA ASN A 428 15.64 -3.23 -19.49
C ASN A 428 15.67 -2.12 -18.43
N SER A 429 16.45 -2.26 -17.35
CA SER A 429 16.62 -1.22 -16.34
C SER A 429 17.24 0.05 -16.92
N GLU A 430 18.36 -0.08 -17.64
CA GLU A 430 19.11 0.98 -18.32
C GLU A 430 18.25 1.74 -19.31
N LYS A 431 17.47 1.02 -20.14
CA LYS A 431 16.54 1.63 -21.10
C LYS A 431 15.57 2.61 -20.45
N TRP A 432 15.21 2.38 -19.19
CA TRP A 432 14.29 3.24 -18.44
C TRP A 432 14.98 4.10 -17.37
N GLU A 433 16.32 4.14 -17.32
CA GLU A 433 17.09 4.86 -16.30
C GLU A 433 16.82 6.37 -16.33
N GLN A 434 16.71 6.95 -17.53
CA GLN A 434 16.32 8.35 -17.71
C GLN A 434 14.94 8.67 -17.12
N HIS A 435 14.09 7.65 -17.05
CA HIS A 435 12.77 7.67 -16.45
C HIS A 435 12.77 7.16 -15.00
N ARG A 436 13.91 7.08 -14.29
CA ARG A 436 14.01 6.78 -12.86
C ARG A 436 14.44 8.01 -12.05
N LYS A 437 14.01 8.05 -10.79
CA LYS A 437 14.39 9.05 -9.78
C LYS A 437 15.70 8.59 -9.11
N ALA A 438 16.37 9.49 -8.38
CA ALA A 438 17.62 9.20 -7.66
C ALA A 438 17.56 7.99 -6.69
N LYS A 439 16.37 7.60 -6.22
CA LYS A 439 16.15 6.39 -5.39
C LYS A 439 15.75 5.14 -6.20
N GLY A 440 16.07 5.06 -7.49
CA GLY A 440 15.81 3.91 -8.37
C GLY A 440 14.33 3.66 -8.76
N ARG A 441 13.37 4.34 -8.14
CA ARG A 441 11.94 4.29 -8.54
C ARG A 441 11.77 4.99 -9.87
N LEU A 442 10.97 4.43 -10.79
CA LEU A 442 10.54 5.16 -11.97
C LEU A 442 10.05 6.56 -11.57
N LYS A 443 10.46 7.60 -12.30
CA LYS A 443 9.74 8.85 -12.55
C LYS A 443 8.37 8.45 -13.12
N GLY A 444 7.52 7.87 -12.26
CA GLY A 444 6.09 8.00 -12.43
C GLY A 444 5.82 9.48 -12.58
N SER A 445 4.76 9.82 -13.30
CA SER A 445 4.23 11.19 -13.29
C SER A 445 4.25 11.70 -11.85
N SER A 446 5.18 12.62 -11.53
CA SER A 446 5.24 13.22 -10.20
C SER A 446 4.05 14.17 -10.07
N SER A 447 3.67 14.46 -8.83
CA SER A 447 2.68 15.49 -8.54
C SER A 447 3.10 16.85 -9.14
N GLU A 448 4.41 17.11 -9.15
CA GLU A 448 5.02 18.36 -9.65
C GLU A 448 5.04 18.47 -11.18
N THR A 449 5.28 17.39 -11.94
CA THR A 449 5.25 17.45 -13.42
C THR A 449 3.82 17.45 -13.98
N ASN A 450 2.82 17.13 -13.14
CA ASN A 450 1.46 16.91 -13.63
C ASN A 450 0.39 17.79 -12.97
N GLY A 451 0.74 18.75 -12.09
CA GLY A 451 -0.18 19.75 -11.51
C GLY A 451 -1.61 19.23 -11.29
N ARG A 452 -1.79 18.24 -10.40
CA ARG A 452 -2.94 17.29 -10.40
C ARG A 452 -3.07 16.61 -11.76
N ARG A 453 -2.83 15.28 -11.85
CA ARG A 453 -3.31 14.48 -13.01
C ARG A 453 -4.68 15.03 -13.36
N LYS A 454 -4.86 15.73 -14.50
CA LYS A 454 -6.16 16.30 -14.87
C LYS A 454 -7.13 15.14 -14.72
N VAL A 455 -7.94 15.18 -13.65
CA VAL A 455 -8.82 14.07 -13.32
C VAL A 455 -9.77 14.04 -14.51
N ARG A 456 -9.57 13.02 -15.35
CA ARG A 456 -10.35 12.86 -16.57
C ARG A 456 -11.81 12.70 -16.17
N LEU A 457 -12.70 13.12 -17.05
CA LEU A 457 -14.14 13.16 -16.77
C LEU A 457 -14.66 11.83 -16.23
N LEU A 458 -14.16 10.70 -16.75
CA LEU A 458 -14.61 9.35 -16.40
C LEU A 458 -13.69 8.59 -15.43
N HIS A 459 -12.77 9.28 -14.75
CA HIS A 459 -11.83 8.60 -13.86
C HIS A 459 -12.55 7.90 -12.70
N GLY A 460 -12.39 6.58 -12.60
CA GLY A 460 -12.97 5.76 -11.52
C GLY A 460 -14.47 5.46 -11.64
N LEU A 461 -15.14 5.94 -12.70
CA LEU A 461 -16.58 5.72 -12.94
C LEU A 461 -16.88 4.46 -13.77
N LEU A 462 -15.93 4.02 -14.60
CA LEU A 462 -16.12 2.90 -15.53
C LEU A 462 -15.75 1.57 -14.83
N LYS A 463 -16.70 0.64 -14.72
CA LYS A 463 -16.48 -0.71 -14.16
C LYS A 463 -16.76 -1.81 -15.19
N CYS A 464 -16.05 -2.93 -15.06
CA CYS A 464 -16.28 -4.10 -15.92
C CYS A 464 -17.46 -4.94 -15.41
N ALA A 465 -18.43 -5.22 -16.29
CA ALA A 465 -19.56 -6.10 -15.97
C ALA A 465 -19.11 -7.52 -15.53
N LYS A 466 -18.00 -8.02 -16.08
CA LYS A 466 -17.53 -9.40 -15.84
C LYS A 466 -16.75 -9.57 -14.54
N CYS A 467 -15.84 -8.66 -14.21
CA CYS A 467 -14.95 -8.79 -13.04
C CYS A 467 -15.15 -7.72 -11.97
N GLY A 468 -16.04 -6.75 -12.17
CA GLY A 468 -16.28 -5.64 -11.24
C GLY A 468 -15.16 -4.61 -11.13
N ASN A 469 -13.96 -4.93 -11.62
CA ASN A 469 -12.80 -4.05 -11.54
C ASN A 469 -12.88 -2.85 -12.51
N PRO A 470 -12.26 -1.72 -12.14
CA PRO A 470 -12.37 -0.50 -12.91
C PRO A 470 -11.63 -0.58 -14.24
N PHE A 471 -12.15 0.11 -15.25
CA PHE A 471 -11.40 0.42 -16.45
C PHE A 471 -10.38 1.51 -16.14
N TYR A 472 -9.15 1.32 -16.62
CA TYR A 472 -8.06 2.25 -16.40
C TYR A 472 -7.60 2.86 -17.72
N ASN A 473 -7.01 4.05 -17.62
CA ASN A 473 -6.45 4.76 -18.76
C ASN A 473 -5.11 4.14 -19.17
N THR A 474 -5.04 3.68 -20.42
CA THR A 474 -3.81 3.22 -21.09
C THR A 474 -3.44 4.20 -22.20
N GLY A 475 -2.97 5.38 -21.82
CA GLY A 475 -2.61 6.47 -22.74
C GLY A 475 -3.82 7.14 -23.38
N ARG A 476 -4.34 6.56 -24.47
CA ARG A 476 -5.48 7.10 -25.25
C ARG A 476 -6.75 6.25 -25.17
N ARG A 477 -6.69 5.10 -24.50
CA ARG A 477 -7.80 4.12 -24.44
C ARG A 477 -8.13 3.73 -23.00
N PHE A 478 -9.40 3.41 -22.76
CA PHE A 478 -9.84 2.68 -21.57
C PHE A 478 -9.76 1.19 -21.83
N GLN A 479 -9.24 0.45 -20.85
CA GLN A 479 -9.17 -1.02 -20.86
C GLN A 479 -9.43 -1.56 -19.45
N CYS A 480 -10.03 -2.75 -19.35
CA CYS A 480 -10.16 -3.47 -18.08
C CYS A 480 -8.78 -3.72 -17.45
N ARG A 481 -8.63 -3.39 -16.16
CA ARG A 481 -7.38 -3.56 -15.40
C ARG A 481 -6.89 -5.01 -15.39
N ASP A 482 -7.81 -5.93 -15.16
CA ASP A 482 -7.52 -7.35 -15.00
C ASP A 482 -7.30 -8.06 -16.32
N ALA A 483 -7.93 -7.59 -17.38
CA ALA A 483 -7.66 -8.10 -18.72
C ALA A 483 -6.20 -7.82 -19.13
N LYS A 484 -5.65 -6.67 -18.71
CA LYS A 484 -4.22 -6.38 -18.89
C LYS A 484 -3.33 -7.37 -18.13
N ARG A 485 -3.81 -7.96 -17.03
CA ARG A 485 -3.10 -8.93 -16.20
C ARG A 485 -3.40 -10.38 -16.58
N GLY A 486 -4.28 -10.62 -17.55
CA GLY A 486 -4.68 -11.95 -18.00
C GLY A 486 -5.74 -12.63 -17.15
N ILE A 487 -6.34 -11.93 -16.19
CA ILE A 487 -7.32 -12.47 -15.24
C ILE A 487 -8.75 -12.36 -15.79
N CYS A 488 -9.02 -11.30 -16.57
CA CYS A 488 -10.32 -11.07 -17.20
C CYS A 488 -10.25 -11.22 -18.72
N ASN A 489 -11.29 -11.79 -19.33
CA ASN A 489 -11.34 -12.02 -20.78
C ASN A 489 -11.83 -10.81 -21.58
N VAL A 490 -12.24 -9.72 -20.92
CA VAL A 490 -12.69 -8.48 -21.59
C VAL A 490 -11.47 -7.70 -22.08
N ILE A 491 -10.95 -8.10 -23.25
CA ILE A 491 -9.75 -7.53 -23.86
C ILE A 491 -10.09 -6.24 -24.63
N THR A 492 -11.37 -6.06 -24.97
CA THR A 492 -11.85 -4.89 -25.71
C THR A 492 -11.50 -3.59 -25.00
N SER A 493 -11.05 -2.62 -25.79
CA SER A 493 -10.68 -1.29 -25.32
C SER A 493 -11.36 -0.25 -26.18
N VAL A 494 -11.54 0.95 -25.64
CA VAL A 494 -12.26 2.05 -26.30
C VAL A 494 -11.49 3.35 -26.16
N GLN A 495 -11.49 4.23 -27.16
CA GLN A 495 -10.82 5.53 -27.05
C GLN A 495 -11.50 6.43 -26.03
N ILE A 496 -10.69 7.10 -25.22
CA ILE A 496 -11.18 7.96 -24.12
C ILE A 496 -12.07 9.08 -24.66
N LYS A 497 -11.63 9.75 -25.74
CA LYS A 497 -12.35 10.87 -26.35
C LYS A 497 -13.76 10.47 -26.81
N ASP A 498 -13.87 9.29 -27.41
CA ASP A 498 -15.14 8.80 -27.96
C ASP A 498 -16.11 8.48 -26.81
N VAL A 499 -15.65 7.84 -25.74
CA VAL A 499 -16.50 7.55 -24.56
C VAL A 499 -16.94 8.82 -23.85
N GLU A 500 -16.00 9.71 -23.54
CA GLU A 500 -16.31 10.98 -22.85
C GLU A 500 -17.35 11.77 -23.64
N LYS A 501 -17.15 11.92 -24.96
CA LYS A 501 -18.09 12.62 -25.83
C LYS A 501 -19.46 11.93 -25.90
N MET A 502 -19.51 10.64 -26.20
CA MET A 502 -20.78 9.93 -26.37
C MET A 502 -21.62 9.91 -25.08
N ILE A 503 -20.99 9.81 -23.91
CA ILE A 503 -21.69 9.88 -22.63
C ILE A 503 -22.24 11.30 -22.41
N VAL A 504 -21.41 12.34 -22.56
CA VAL A 504 -21.84 13.73 -22.35
C VAL A 504 -22.95 14.12 -23.32
N ASP A 505 -22.82 13.78 -24.61
CA ASP A 505 -23.84 14.06 -25.63
C ASP A 505 -25.16 13.37 -25.28
N ARG A 506 -25.12 12.09 -24.85
CA ARG A 506 -26.32 11.34 -24.47
C ARG A 506 -26.99 11.89 -23.21
N ILE A 507 -26.20 12.32 -22.24
CA ILE A 507 -26.70 13.00 -21.03
C ILE A 507 -27.37 14.32 -21.43
N GLY A 508 -26.73 15.11 -22.29
CA GLY A 508 -27.27 16.37 -22.80
C GLY A 508 -28.59 16.19 -23.53
N GLU A 509 -28.71 15.17 -24.39
CA GLU A 509 -29.97 14.83 -25.08
C GLU A 509 -31.12 14.56 -24.09
N ILE A 510 -30.85 13.85 -22.99
CA ILE A 510 -31.88 13.51 -22.01
C ILE A 510 -32.24 14.73 -21.16
N ILE A 511 -31.23 15.45 -20.67
CA ILE A 511 -31.42 16.58 -19.77
C ILE A 511 -32.11 17.76 -20.49
N LEU A 512 -31.80 18.00 -21.77
CA LEU A 512 -32.28 19.19 -22.50
C LEU A 512 -33.51 18.92 -23.38
N ASN A 513 -33.65 17.71 -23.96
CA ASN A 513 -34.67 17.45 -24.98
C ASN A 513 -35.78 16.50 -24.54
N ASP A 514 -35.63 15.77 -23.43
CA ASP A 514 -36.70 14.89 -22.92
C ASP A 514 -37.67 15.68 -22.03
N ALA A 515 -38.83 16.03 -22.60
CA ALA A 515 -39.87 16.77 -21.90
C ALA A 515 -40.45 16.03 -20.67
N VAL A 516 -40.52 14.70 -20.73
CA VAL A 516 -41.06 13.89 -19.62
C VAL A 516 -40.08 13.90 -18.46
N TRP A 517 -38.80 13.67 -18.76
CA TRP A 517 -37.74 13.73 -17.74
C TRP A 517 -37.59 15.13 -17.15
N PHE A 518 -37.70 16.17 -17.98
CA PHE A 518 -37.64 17.57 -17.55
C PHE A 518 -38.76 17.93 -16.56
N ASP A 519 -40.00 17.46 -16.80
CA ASP A 519 -41.13 17.67 -15.87
C ASP A 519 -40.87 17.01 -14.50
N TYR A 520 -40.33 15.79 -14.51
CA TYR A 520 -39.92 15.12 -13.26
C TYR A 520 -38.81 15.88 -12.53
N ALA A 521 -37.77 16.34 -13.25
CA ALA A 521 -36.70 17.13 -12.68
C ALA A 521 -37.21 18.45 -12.08
N LEU A 522 -38.17 19.11 -12.73
CA LEU A 522 -38.79 20.33 -12.22
C LEU A 522 -39.61 20.07 -10.94
N LYS A 523 -40.43 19.02 -10.93
CA LYS A 523 -41.21 18.62 -9.75
C LYS A 523 -40.30 18.32 -8.55
N GLU A 524 -39.24 17.55 -8.79
CA GLU A 524 -38.28 17.18 -7.74
C GLU A 524 -37.48 18.38 -7.25
N THR A 525 -37.04 19.27 -8.16
CA THR A 525 -36.36 20.52 -7.78
C THR A 525 -37.23 21.40 -6.89
N LYS A 526 -38.54 21.51 -7.21
CA LYS A 526 -39.51 22.23 -6.36
C LYS A 526 -39.72 21.55 -5.01
N ARG A 527 -39.79 20.21 -4.98
CA ARG A 527 -39.90 19.43 -3.73
C ARG A 527 -38.70 19.70 -2.81
N CYS A 528 -37.48 19.54 -3.33
CA CYS A 528 -36.25 19.81 -2.58
C CYS A 528 -36.18 21.26 -2.09
N TYR A 529 -36.62 22.22 -2.92
CA TYR A 529 -36.69 23.63 -2.52
C TYR A 529 -37.66 23.88 -1.36
N HIS A 530 -38.88 23.33 -1.41
CA HIS A 530 -39.87 23.49 -0.33
C HIS A 530 -39.43 22.79 0.97
N GLU A 531 -38.83 21.62 0.87
CA GLU A 531 -38.27 20.93 2.04
C GLU A 531 -37.15 21.77 2.68
N TYR A 532 -36.23 22.28 1.86
CA TYR A 532 -35.17 23.17 2.31
C TYR A 532 -35.73 24.43 3.01
N GLU A 533 -36.70 25.11 2.38
CA GLU A 533 -37.35 26.33 2.90
C GLU A 533 -38.01 26.09 4.26
N SER A 534 -38.58 24.90 4.48
CA SER A 534 -39.19 24.51 5.76
C SER A 534 -38.16 24.15 6.85
N ARG A 535 -37.05 23.48 6.47
CA ARG A 535 -36.12 22.84 7.42
C ARG A 535 -34.96 23.75 7.81
N VAL A 536 -34.25 24.31 6.84
CA VAL A 536 -32.94 24.94 7.05
C VAL A 536 -33.03 26.27 7.81
N PRO A 537 -33.94 27.20 7.49
CA PRO A 537 -34.10 28.44 8.27
C PRO A 537 -34.53 28.20 9.73
N ALA A 538 -35.29 27.13 9.99
CA ALA A 538 -35.66 26.74 11.35
C ALA A 538 -34.46 26.15 12.10
N ALA A 539 -33.71 25.25 11.46
CA ALA A 539 -32.51 24.63 12.02
C ALA A 539 -31.40 25.65 12.33
N ILE A 540 -31.14 26.61 11.43
CA ILE A 540 -30.18 27.70 11.68
C ILE A 540 -30.60 28.48 12.94
N ARG A 541 -31.87 28.90 13.03
CA ARG A 541 -32.39 29.64 14.20
C ARG A 541 -32.27 28.83 15.49
N GLU A 542 -32.52 27.52 15.45
CA GLU A 542 -32.37 26.65 16.62
C GLU A 542 -30.90 26.55 17.07
N LYS A 543 -29.98 26.30 16.12
CA LYS A 543 -28.56 26.16 16.40
C LYS A 543 -27.92 27.48 16.85
N GLU A 544 -28.35 28.62 16.31
CA GLU A 544 -27.96 29.95 16.79
C GLU A 544 -28.40 30.19 18.24
N ARG A 545 -29.63 29.80 18.60
CA ARG A 545 -30.10 29.85 20.00
C ARG A 545 -29.27 28.94 20.91
N ALA A 546 -28.93 27.74 20.45
CA ALA A 546 -28.09 26.81 21.21
C ALA A 546 -26.67 27.38 21.42
N LEU A 547 -26.07 27.94 20.37
CA LEU A 547 -24.76 28.59 20.43
C LEU A 547 -24.76 29.78 21.40
N SER A 548 -25.80 30.62 21.33
CA SER A 548 -25.98 31.74 22.27
C SER A 548 -26.06 31.26 23.73
N LYS A 549 -26.83 30.19 24.01
CA LYS A 549 -26.91 29.60 25.36
C LYS A 549 -25.56 29.04 25.84
N VAL A 550 -24.76 28.43 24.95
CA VAL A 550 -23.43 27.93 25.29
C VAL A 550 -22.46 29.08 25.56
N ASN A 551 -22.49 30.13 24.73
CA ASN A 551 -21.68 31.34 24.95
C ASN A 551 -22.00 32.00 26.29
N GLN A 552 -23.29 32.17 26.63
CA GLN A 552 -23.71 32.68 27.95
C GLN A 552 -23.21 31.81 29.11
N LYS A 553 -23.15 30.48 28.94
CA LYS A 553 -22.60 29.59 29.97
C LYS A 553 -21.08 29.73 30.11
N ILE A 554 -20.37 30.01 29.01
CA ILE A 554 -18.93 30.28 29.02
C ILE A 554 -18.67 31.61 29.72
N GLU A 555 -19.40 32.68 29.36
CA GLU A 555 -19.32 33.99 30.01
C GLU A 555 -19.52 33.87 31.53
N ARG A 556 -20.61 33.23 31.98
CA ARG A 556 -20.83 33.00 33.42
C ARG A 556 -19.72 32.22 34.12
N LEU A 557 -19.05 31.29 33.42
CA LEU A 557 -17.92 30.56 33.99
C LEU A 557 -16.68 31.45 34.10
N LEU A 558 -16.51 32.40 33.19
CA LEU A 558 -15.44 33.40 33.23
C LEU A 558 -15.72 34.45 34.31
N ASP A 559 -16.96 34.93 34.43
CA ASP A 559 -17.38 35.90 35.46
C ASP A 559 -17.09 35.36 36.87
N ILE A 560 -17.36 34.07 37.13
CA ILE A 560 -17.04 33.42 38.42
C ILE A 560 -15.53 33.46 38.74
N VAL A 561 -14.67 33.41 37.72
CA VAL A 561 -13.20 33.51 37.89
C VAL A 561 -12.79 34.95 38.16
N GLU A 562 -13.47 35.91 37.54
CA GLU A 562 -13.22 37.33 37.76
C GLU A 562 -13.69 37.80 39.16
N GLU A 563 -14.77 37.21 39.69
CA GLU A 563 -15.36 37.52 41.00
C GLU A 563 -14.71 36.78 42.18
N GLY A 564 -13.89 35.73 41.96
CA GLY A 564 -13.18 35.03 43.04
C GLY A 564 -12.75 33.59 42.76
N ASP A 565 -12.70 32.78 43.83
CA ASP A 565 -12.04 31.46 43.85
C ASP A 565 -12.63 30.47 42.82
N PRO A 566 -11.86 30.03 41.80
CA PRO A 566 -12.37 29.19 40.74
C PRO A 566 -12.71 27.78 41.26
N PRO A 567 -13.83 27.17 40.82
CA PRO A 567 -14.13 25.78 41.13
C PRO A 567 -13.00 24.84 40.67
N GLN A 568 -12.68 23.80 41.45
CA GLN A 568 -11.60 22.84 41.12
C GLN A 568 -11.74 22.22 39.72
N ASP A 569 -12.96 22.11 39.21
CA ASP A 569 -13.30 21.49 37.92
C ASP A 569 -13.52 22.53 36.79
N LEU A 570 -13.12 23.78 36.98
CA LEU A 570 -13.37 24.87 36.01
C LEU A 570 -12.81 24.58 34.62
N ASN A 571 -11.55 24.14 34.54
CA ASN A 571 -10.86 23.94 33.26
C ASN A 571 -11.54 22.85 32.43
N SER A 572 -12.01 21.76 33.06
CA SER A 572 -12.71 20.68 32.35
C SER A 572 -14.08 21.14 31.84
N ARG A 573 -14.81 21.93 32.64
CA ARG A 573 -16.12 22.50 32.27
C ARG A 573 -15.98 23.49 31.12
N LEU A 574 -14.95 24.34 31.15
CA LEU A 574 -14.64 25.31 30.11
C LEU A 574 -14.21 24.61 28.82
N GLN A 575 -13.37 23.57 28.92
CA GLN A 575 -12.99 22.75 27.77
C GLN A 575 -14.22 22.11 27.12
N ARG A 576 -15.07 21.42 27.90
CA ARG A 576 -16.30 20.79 27.38
C ARG A 576 -17.23 21.79 26.70
N ARG A 577 -17.42 22.99 27.27
CA ARG A 577 -18.27 24.03 26.68
C ARG A 577 -17.64 24.62 25.40
N ASN A 578 -16.33 24.75 25.34
CA ASN A 578 -15.62 25.18 24.13
C ASN A 578 -15.69 24.14 23.01
N GLU A 579 -15.62 22.85 23.33
CA GLU A 579 -15.85 21.76 22.39
C GLU A 579 -17.29 21.79 21.86
N GLU A 580 -18.29 21.93 22.74
CA GLU A 580 -19.71 22.11 22.35
C GLU A 580 -19.91 23.35 21.45
N ARG A 581 -19.27 24.48 21.80
CA ARG A 581 -19.30 25.71 20.98
C ARG A 581 -18.71 25.47 19.60
N LYS A 582 -17.56 24.81 19.52
CA LYS A 582 -16.89 24.50 18.27
C LYS A 582 -17.74 23.60 17.39
N ALA A 583 -18.33 22.54 17.96
CA ALA A 583 -19.24 21.66 17.23
C ALA A 583 -20.45 22.41 16.67
N LEU A 584 -21.11 23.25 17.48
CA LEU A 584 -22.24 24.07 17.03
C LEU A 584 -21.85 25.10 15.95
N GLN A 585 -20.63 25.66 16.04
CA GLN A 585 -20.10 26.55 15.01
C GLN A 585 -19.84 25.81 13.69
N GLU A 586 -19.28 24.61 13.74
CA GLU A 586 -19.07 23.77 12.55
C GLU A 586 -20.41 23.42 11.89
N GLU A 587 -21.40 22.95 12.65
CA GLU A 587 -22.76 22.67 12.16
C GLU A 587 -23.42 23.93 11.54
N LEU A 588 -23.29 25.10 12.19
CA LEU A 588 -23.81 26.35 11.65
C LEU A 588 -23.12 26.77 10.36
N THR A 589 -21.80 26.55 10.24
CA THR A 589 -21.10 26.83 8.98
C THR A 589 -21.54 25.89 7.86
N GLU A 590 -21.88 24.64 8.18
CA GLU A 590 -22.42 23.68 7.21
C GLU A 590 -23.82 24.10 6.75
N LEU A 591 -24.75 24.36 7.67
CA LEU A 591 -26.09 24.86 7.36
C LEU A 591 -26.08 26.20 6.60
N ARG A 592 -25.13 27.10 6.91
CA ARG A 592 -24.97 28.37 6.19
C ARG A 592 -24.36 28.20 4.79
N ARG A 593 -23.53 27.17 4.57
CA ARG A 593 -23.06 26.81 3.22
C ARG A 593 -24.20 26.27 2.36
N GLU A 594 -25.13 25.53 2.96
CA GLU A 594 -26.38 25.13 2.31
C GLU A 594 -27.25 26.36 1.95
N CYS A 595 -27.06 27.50 2.63
CA CYS A 595 -27.82 28.74 2.47
C CYS A 595 -27.29 29.71 1.41
N ILE A 596 -26.25 29.35 0.65
CA ILE A 596 -25.77 30.16 -0.48
C ILE A 596 -26.74 29.95 -1.66
N HIS A 597 -27.93 30.56 -1.61
CA HIS A 597 -28.90 30.56 -2.71
C HIS A 597 -29.53 31.92 -2.92
N ASP A 598 -29.61 32.33 -4.18
CA ASP A 598 -30.42 33.44 -4.66
C ASP A 598 -31.90 33.13 -4.44
N GLY A 599 -32.62 34.08 -3.83
CA GLY A 599 -33.92 33.88 -3.17
C GLY A 599 -35.14 33.60 -4.05
N GLU A 600 -34.97 33.18 -5.30
CA GLU A 600 -36.09 32.92 -6.22
C GLU A 600 -36.47 31.43 -6.30
N ALA A 601 -37.78 31.16 -6.27
CA ALA A 601 -38.33 29.82 -6.40
C ALA A 601 -37.98 29.23 -7.78
N PRO A 602 -37.55 27.96 -7.87
CA PRO A 602 -37.14 27.38 -9.14
C PRO A 602 -38.33 27.23 -10.08
N ASP A 603 -38.30 27.97 -11.19
CA ASP A 603 -39.25 27.87 -12.29
C ASP A 603 -38.65 27.07 -13.47
N ALA A 604 -39.43 26.90 -14.54
CA ALA A 604 -38.99 26.13 -15.70
C ALA A 604 -37.85 26.82 -16.48
N ALA A 605 -37.82 28.16 -16.50
CA ALA A 605 -36.77 28.91 -17.18
C ALA A 605 -35.43 28.78 -16.44
N TRP A 606 -35.48 28.93 -15.11
CA TRP A 606 -34.38 28.74 -14.19
C TRP A 606 -33.76 27.35 -14.34
N LEU A 607 -34.59 26.29 -14.33
CA LEU A 607 -34.09 24.93 -14.48
C LEU A 607 -33.39 24.74 -15.83
N LYS A 608 -33.98 25.24 -16.91
CA LYS A 608 -33.41 25.10 -18.26
C LYS A 608 -32.05 25.79 -18.39
N GLU A 609 -31.91 27.00 -17.85
CA GLU A 609 -30.63 27.72 -17.84
C GLU A 609 -29.56 26.95 -17.05
N ARG A 610 -29.92 26.44 -15.87
CA ARG A 610 -28.99 25.71 -15.01
C ARG A 610 -28.53 24.38 -15.63
N LEU A 611 -29.44 23.68 -16.30
CA LEU A 611 -29.13 22.46 -17.05
C LEU A 611 -28.22 22.73 -18.27
N LEU A 612 -28.39 23.87 -18.95
CA LEU A 612 -27.49 24.30 -20.03
C LEU A 612 -26.08 24.57 -19.51
N ASN A 613 -25.95 25.33 -18.42
CA ASN A 613 -24.66 25.61 -17.78
C ASN A 613 -23.95 24.31 -17.36
N LEU A 614 -24.69 23.38 -16.77
CA LEU A 614 -24.19 22.05 -16.40
C LEU A 614 -23.67 21.28 -17.63
N TYR A 615 -24.43 21.28 -18.73
CA TYR A 615 -24.02 20.62 -19.96
C TYR A 615 -22.75 21.23 -20.56
N GLU A 616 -22.64 22.56 -20.60
CA GLU A 616 -21.43 23.25 -21.06
C GLU A 616 -20.20 22.95 -20.18
N ASP A 617 -20.40 22.85 -18.87
CA ASP A 617 -19.32 22.52 -17.94
C ASP A 617 -18.85 21.08 -18.07
N LEU A 618 -19.76 20.14 -18.32
CA LEU A 618 -19.42 18.74 -18.63
C LEU A 618 -18.53 18.63 -19.89
N GLN A 619 -18.69 19.52 -20.87
CA GLN A 619 -17.84 19.54 -22.07
C GLN A 619 -16.40 20.03 -21.80
N LYS A 620 -16.18 20.91 -20.82
CA LYS A 620 -14.87 21.55 -20.56
C LYS A 620 -13.83 20.61 -19.92
N THR A 621 -14.17 19.36 -19.61
CA THR A 621 -13.27 18.32 -19.04
C THR A 621 -12.46 18.84 -17.84
N SER A 622 -13.15 19.29 -16.78
CA SER A 622 -12.57 19.84 -15.55
C SER A 622 -12.75 18.90 -14.34
N PRO A 623 -12.02 19.08 -13.22
CA PRO A 623 -12.30 18.36 -11.99
C PRO A 623 -13.73 18.58 -11.47
N SER A 624 -14.27 19.80 -11.66
CA SER A 624 -15.67 20.12 -11.34
C SER A 624 -16.63 19.30 -12.20
N ALA A 625 -16.34 19.14 -13.49
CA ALA A 625 -17.14 18.31 -14.39
C ALA A 625 -17.13 16.82 -13.99
N ASN A 626 -16.01 16.30 -13.47
CA ASN A 626 -15.94 14.94 -12.94
C ASN A 626 -16.82 14.77 -11.68
N HIS A 627 -16.80 15.77 -10.78
CA HIS A 627 -17.68 15.77 -9.61
C HIS A 627 -19.15 15.81 -10.03
N ALA A 628 -19.52 16.77 -10.87
CA ALA A 628 -20.87 16.91 -11.38
C ALA A 628 -21.36 15.63 -12.07
N LEU A 629 -20.54 15.04 -12.94
CA LEU A 629 -20.90 13.78 -13.59
C LEU A 629 -21.10 12.63 -12.60
N ARG A 630 -20.30 12.55 -11.54
CA ARG A 630 -20.46 11.55 -10.47
C ARG A 630 -21.72 11.77 -9.66
N SER A 631 -22.10 13.02 -9.40
CA SER A 631 -23.36 13.32 -8.71
C SER A 631 -24.56 12.96 -9.57
N LEU A 632 -24.50 13.21 -10.88
CA LEU A 632 -25.58 12.94 -11.83
C LEU A 632 -25.82 11.43 -12.06
N ILE A 633 -24.74 10.65 -12.10
CA ILE A 633 -24.81 9.20 -12.32
C ILE A 633 -25.05 8.52 -10.98
N ASP A 634 -26.16 7.78 -10.89
CA ASP A 634 -26.44 6.96 -9.73
C ASP A 634 -25.60 5.66 -9.79
N GLY A 635 -24.41 5.71 -9.19
CA GLY A 635 -23.47 4.59 -9.11
C GLY A 635 -22.36 4.63 -10.17
N ASP A 636 -22.08 3.48 -10.79
CA ASP A 636 -21.00 3.31 -11.75
C ASP A 636 -21.53 3.07 -13.17
N ILE A 637 -20.73 3.42 -14.17
CA ILE A 637 -20.99 3.05 -15.56
C ILE A 637 -20.46 1.64 -15.80
N ILE A 638 -21.38 0.69 -15.97
CA ILE A 638 -21.07 -0.71 -16.17
C ILE A 638 -20.81 -0.95 -17.67
N LEU A 639 -19.60 -1.42 -17.99
CA LEU A 639 -19.18 -1.76 -19.35
C LEU A 639 -19.23 -3.28 -19.57
N GLU A 640 -20.09 -3.69 -20.50
CA GLU A 640 -20.23 -5.07 -20.96
C GLU A 640 -19.63 -5.23 -22.36
N GLU A 641 -19.00 -6.38 -22.64
CA GLU A 641 -18.47 -6.70 -23.96
C GLU A 641 -19.54 -7.36 -24.83
N ILE A 642 -19.88 -6.74 -25.96
CA ILE A 642 -20.93 -7.19 -26.88
C ILE A 642 -20.36 -7.59 -28.25
N ASP A 643 -20.95 -8.62 -28.84
CA ASP A 643 -20.69 -9.02 -30.21
C ASP A 643 -21.55 -8.19 -31.17
N ILE A 644 -20.94 -7.61 -32.21
CA ILE A 644 -21.66 -6.84 -33.23
C ILE A 644 -21.72 -7.66 -34.52
N PRO A 645 -22.92 -7.83 -35.12
CA PRO A 645 -23.06 -8.49 -36.42
C PRO A 645 -22.13 -7.87 -37.46
N LEU A 646 -21.55 -8.72 -38.34
CA LEU A 646 -20.64 -8.29 -39.40
C LEU A 646 -19.33 -7.65 -38.92
N ARG A 647 -18.92 -7.78 -37.66
CA ARG A 647 -17.63 -7.25 -37.17
C ARG A 647 -16.78 -8.30 -36.47
N LYS A 648 -15.46 -8.26 -36.73
CA LYS A 648 -14.47 -9.14 -36.07
C LYS A 648 -14.15 -8.70 -34.64
N ARG A 649 -14.24 -7.40 -34.37
CA ARG A 649 -13.95 -6.82 -33.06
C ARG A 649 -15.26 -6.61 -32.31
N LYS A 650 -15.27 -7.08 -31.07
CA LYS A 650 -16.33 -6.80 -30.10
C LYS A 650 -16.34 -5.31 -29.74
N ALA A 651 -17.47 -4.84 -29.24
CA ALA A 651 -17.62 -3.48 -28.71
C ALA A 651 -17.95 -3.51 -27.23
N LEU A 652 -18.01 -2.33 -26.62
CA LEU A 652 -18.44 -2.18 -25.24
C LEU A 652 -19.81 -1.49 -25.21
N ARG A 653 -20.74 -2.02 -24.43
CA ARG A 653 -22.00 -1.38 -24.07
C ARG A 653 -21.85 -0.82 -22.67
N GLY A 654 -22.06 0.49 -22.51
CA GLY A 654 -22.12 1.15 -21.21
C GLY A 654 -23.55 1.30 -20.75
N ALA A 655 -23.84 0.82 -19.54
CA ALA A 655 -25.12 1.02 -18.87
C ALA A 655 -24.93 1.84 -17.59
N PHE A 656 -25.78 2.84 -17.38
CA PHE A 656 -25.82 3.66 -16.16
C PHE A 656 -27.19 4.31 -15.99
N CYS A 657 -27.46 4.84 -14.80
CA CYS A 657 -28.74 5.48 -14.46
C CYS A 657 -28.52 6.94 -14.09
N ILE A 658 -29.48 7.80 -14.46
CA ILE A 658 -29.55 9.19 -13.99
C ILE A 658 -30.88 9.35 -13.26
N SER A 659 -30.84 9.92 -12.06
CA SER A 659 -32.05 10.24 -11.30
C SER A 659 -32.35 11.74 -11.38
N ALA A 660 -33.65 12.10 -11.43
CA ALA A 660 -34.07 13.50 -11.35
C ALA A 660 -33.65 14.16 -10.02
N HIS A 661 -33.58 13.37 -8.94
CA HIS A 661 -33.13 13.81 -7.63
C HIS A 661 -31.64 14.20 -7.63
N SER A 662 -30.77 13.35 -8.18
CA SER A 662 -29.33 13.61 -8.35
C SER A 662 -29.04 14.92 -9.08
N VAL A 663 -29.82 15.21 -10.13
CA VAL A 663 -29.66 16.47 -10.87
C VAL A 663 -30.11 17.66 -10.02
N SER A 664 -31.25 17.53 -9.33
CA SER A 664 -31.76 18.58 -8.44
C SER A 664 -30.77 18.91 -7.32
N CYS A 665 -30.10 17.90 -6.76
CA CYS A 665 -29.04 18.07 -5.77
C CYS A 665 -27.81 18.79 -6.33
N GLU A 666 -27.31 18.42 -7.51
CA GLU A 666 -26.12 19.06 -8.10
C GLU A 666 -26.38 20.53 -8.49
N LEU A 667 -27.58 20.86 -8.96
CA LEU A 667 -27.91 22.23 -9.38
C LEU A 667 -27.97 23.23 -8.21
N LYS A 668 -28.28 22.76 -7.00
CA LYS A 668 -28.47 23.59 -5.80
C LYS A 668 -27.65 23.16 -4.58
N ASN A 669 -26.68 22.25 -4.69
CA ASN A 669 -25.95 21.70 -3.53
C ASN A 669 -26.87 21.22 -2.38
N PHE A 670 -28.07 20.71 -2.68
CA PHE A 670 -28.94 20.16 -1.63
C PHE A 670 -28.32 18.86 -1.12
N ALA A 671 -28.28 18.68 0.21
CA ALA A 671 -27.85 17.41 0.80
C ALA A 671 -28.71 16.27 0.21
N PRO A 672 -28.10 15.20 -0.33
CA PRO A 672 -28.86 14.10 -0.93
C PRO A 672 -29.61 13.37 0.17
N ASP A 673 -30.94 13.40 0.10
CA ASP A 673 -31.76 12.53 0.94
C ASP A 673 -31.80 11.13 0.29
N ARG A 674 -31.47 10.09 1.04
CA ARG A 674 -31.12 8.77 0.46
C ARG A 674 -32.32 7.96 -0.05
N ASP A 675 -33.54 8.43 0.16
CA ASP A 675 -34.76 7.63 -0.07
C ASP A 675 -35.56 8.02 -1.34
N GLY A 676 -35.05 8.90 -2.21
CA GLY A 676 -35.75 9.34 -3.43
C GLY A 676 -35.52 8.47 -4.68
N SER A 677 -36.05 7.25 -4.74
CA SER A 677 -35.81 6.29 -5.85
C SER A 677 -36.83 6.32 -7.02
N GLU A 678 -37.82 7.21 -7.03
CA GLU A 678 -38.99 7.02 -7.91
C GLU A 678 -38.80 7.41 -9.39
N HIS A 679 -37.77 8.18 -9.75
CA HIS A 679 -37.61 8.72 -11.11
C HIS A 679 -36.19 8.54 -11.67
N THR A 680 -35.73 7.29 -11.77
CA THR A 680 -34.48 6.91 -12.44
C THR A 680 -34.70 6.60 -13.91
N LYS A 681 -33.84 7.12 -14.79
CA LYS A 681 -33.80 6.76 -16.22
C LYS A 681 -32.54 5.95 -16.52
N GLN A 682 -32.73 4.73 -17.01
CA GLN A 682 -31.63 3.88 -17.45
C GLN A 682 -31.16 4.27 -18.86
N ILE A 683 -29.85 4.37 -19.03
CA ILE A 683 -29.18 4.75 -20.27
C ILE A 683 -28.26 3.62 -20.68
N SER A 684 -28.37 3.20 -21.94
CA SER A 684 -27.46 2.24 -22.57
C SER A 684 -26.83 2.88 -23.80
N ILE A 685 -25.50 2.83 -23.89
CA ILE A 685 -24.71 3.41 -25.00
C ILE A 685 -23.77 2.34 -25.55
N ASP A 686 -23.86 2.07 -26.85
CA ASP A 686 -22.95 1.15 -27.53
C ASP A 686 -21.75 1.94 -28.07
N PHE A 687 -20.56 1.71 -27.49
CA PHE A 687 -19.32 2.35 -27.89
C PHE A 687 -18.71 1.65 -29.11
N ILE A 688 -19.28 1.94 -30.27
CA ILE A 688 -18.95 1.29 -31.52
C ILE A 688 -17.89 2.10 -32.30
N GLN A 689 -16.67 1.57 -32.43
CA GLN A 689 -15.65 2.16 -33.30
C GLN A 689 -15.66 1.48 -34.66
N SER A 690 -16.38 2.05 -35.63
CA SER A 690 -16.42 1.52 -37.00
C SER A 690 -15.10 1.76 -37.72
N SER A 691 -14.42 0.70 -38.14
CA SER A 691 -13.29 0.84 -39.08
C SER A 691 -13.80 1.04 -40.50
N ARG A 692 -12.97 1.62 -41.38
CA ARG A 692 -13.27 1.73 -42.82
C ARG A 692 -13.63 0.37 -43.43
N THR A 693 -12.99 -0.71 -42.97
CA THR A 693 -13.28 -2.06 -43.46
C THR A 693 -14.63 -2.55 -42.99
N ASP A 694 -15.04 -2.24 -41.76
CA ASP A 694 -16.36 -2.65 -41.25
C ASP A 694 -17.49 -1.93 -41.99
N LEU A 695 -17.34 -0.62 -42.25
CA LEU A 695 -18.28 0.15 -43.08
C LEU A 695 -18.39 -0.40 -44.51
N GLN A 696 -17.25 -0.74 -45.13
CA GLN A 696 -17.24 -1.37 -46.44
C GLN A 696 -17.92 -2.74 -46.43
N ARG A 697 -17.75 -3.51 -45.35
CA ARG A 697 -18.37 -4.83 -45.20
C ARG A 697 -19.89 -4.74 -45.03
N GLU A 698 -20.35 -3.85 -44.15
CA GLU A 698 -21.77 -3.58 -43.93
C GLU A 698 -22.44 -3.09 -45.22
N THR A 699 -21.83 -2.12 -45.90
CA THR A 699 -22.35 -1.58 -47.17
C THR A 699 -22.33 -2.64 -48.28
N ALA A 700 -21.26 -3.43 -48.40
CA ALA A 700 -21.19 -4.53 -49.37
C ALA A 700 -22.28 -5.56 -49.12
N LYS A 701 -22.50 -5.97 -47.86
CA LYS A 701 -23.55 -6.94 -47.51
C LYS A 701 -24.94 -6.38 -47.78
N LYS A 702 -25.20 -5.12 -47.41
CA LYS A 702 -26.48 -4.44 -47.67
C LYS A 702 -26.80 -4.38 -49.17
N MET A 703 -25.83 -3.99 -50.00
CA MET A 703 -26.03 -3.97 -51.45
C MET A 703 -26.17 -5.38 -52.04
N TYR A 704 -25.44 -6.36 -51.50
CA TYR A 704 -25.58 -7.76 -51.91
C TYR A 704 -26.97 -8.31 -51.58
N ASP A 705 -27.52 -7.98 -50.42
CA ASP A 705 -28.86 -8.39 -50.01
C ASP A 705 -29.95 -7.67 -50.81
N ALA A 706 -29.68 -6.44 -51.24
CA ALA A 706 -30.54 -5.68 -52.16
C ALA A 706 -30.48 -6.17 -53.62
N GLY A 707 -29.75 -7.26 -53.92
CA GLY A 707 -29.69 -7.83 -55.27
C GLY A 707 -28.69 -7.15 -56.21
N GLU A 708 -27.72 -6.37 -55.72
CA GLU A 708 -26.70 -5.79 -56.59
C GLU A 708 -25.63 -6.82 -56.98
N PRO A 709 -25.13 -6.81 -58.24
CA PRO A 709 -23.99 -7.62 -58.64
C PRO A 709 -22.69 -7.08 -58.02
N GLU A 710 -21.73 -7.97 -57.73
CA GLU A 710 -20.45 -7.59 -57.08
C GLU A 710 -19.68 -6.50 -57.84
N LYS A 711 -19.88 -6.39 -59.16
CA LYS A 711 -19.32 -5.31 -60.00
C LYS A 711 -19.84 -3.94 -59.58
N ASN A 712 -21.15 -3.80 -59.35
CA ASN A 712 -21.76 -2.53 -58.98
C ASN A 712 -21.38 -2.15 -57.54
N ILE A 713 -21.33 -3.14 -56.66
CA ILE A 713 -20.84 -2.97 -55.29
C ILE A 713 -19.39 -2.48 -55.28
N ALA A 714 -18.54 -3.01 -56.15
CA ALA A 714 -17.14 -2.59 -56.29
C ALA A 714 -17.02 -1.12 -56.74
N VAL A 715 -17.87 -0.70 -57.68
CA VAL A 715 -17.94 0.70 -58.14
C VAL A 715 -18.42 1.61 -57.01
N ALA A 716 -19.51 1.25 -56.33
CA ALA A 716 -20.07 2.04 -55.23
C ALA A 716 -19.09 2.21 -54.06
N LEU A 717 -18.33 1.16 -53.72
CA LEU A 717 -17.33 1.19 -52.66
C LEU A 717 -15.97 1.73 -53.08
N LYS A 718 -15.77 2.04 -54.37
CA LYS A 718 -14.48 2.43 -54.97
C LYS A 718 -13.34 1.46 -54.61
N VAL A 719 -13.60 0.16 -54.70
CA VAL A 719 -12.61 -0.92 -54.44
C VAL A 719 -12.61 -1.95 -55.56
N GLY A 720 -11.54 -2.73 -55.69
CA GLY A 720 -11.48 -3.83 -56.66
C GLY A 720 -12.50 -4.94 -56.36
N ARG A 721 -12.96 -5.66 -57.40
CA ARG A 721 -13.94 -6.76 -57.25
C ARG A 721 -13.48 -7.84 -56.27
N THR A 722 -12.20 -8.22 -56.32
CA THR A 722 -11.60 -9.19 -55.39
C THR A 722 -11.80 -8.77 -53.93
N ARG A 723 -11.69 -7.47 -53.64
CA ARG A 723 -11.92 -6.94 -52.28
C ARG A 723 -13.38 -7.09 -51.86
N VAL A 724 -14.33 -6.83 -52.75
CA VAL A 724 -15.76 -7.04 -52.48
C VAL A 724 -16.04 -8.52 -52.20
N THR A 725 -15.48 -9.42 -52.99
CA THR A 725 -15.61 -10.87 -52.76
C THR A 725 -15.07 -11.26 -51.38
N THR A 726 -13.89 -10.76 -50.98
CA THR A 726 -13.34 -10.96 -49.64
C THR A 726 -14.25 -10.39 -48.55
N LEU A 727 -14.73 -9.15 -48.70
CA LEU A 727 -15.62 -8.51 -47.74
C LEU A 727 -16.91 -9.31 -47.54
N LEU A 728 -17.49 -9.83 -48.63
CA LEU A 728 -18.66 -10.68 -48.58
C LEU A 728 -18.35 -12.03 -47.92
N HIS A 729 -17.23 -12.67 -48.24
CA HIS A 729 -16.83 -13.91 -47.55
C HIS A 729 -16.69 -13.68 -46.04
N GLU A 730 -16.03 -12.59 -45.64
CA GLU A 730 -15.94 -12.19 -44.23
C GLU A 730 -17.31 -11.91 -43.62
N ALA A 731 -18.20 -11.21 -44.33
CA ALA A 731 -19.55 -10.89 -43.88
C ALA A 731 -20.38 -12.14 -43.61
N PHE A 732 -20.41 -13.07 -44.56
CA PHE A 732 -21.12 -14.35 -44.43
C PHE A 732 -20.52 -15.21 -43.31
N ALA A 733 -19.19 -15.29 -43.22
CA ALA A 733 -18.51 -16.02 -42.14
C ALA A 733 -18.84 -15.44 -40.75
N LEU A 734 -18.86 -14.11 -40.61
CA LEU A 734 -19.21 -13.42 -39.35
C LEU A 734 -20.69 -13.60 -38.96
N LEU A 735 -21.57 -13.86 -39.93
CA LEU A 735 -22.97 -14.19 -39.68
C LEU A 735 -23.19 -15.70 -39.47
N GLY A 736 -22.15 -16.53 -39.57
CA GLY A 736 -22.29 -17.99 -39.53
C GLY A 736 -23.00 -18.58 -40.76
N LEU A 737 -23.09 -17.83 -41.85
CA LEU A 737 -23.79 -18.23 -43.08
C LEU A 737 -22.78 -18.63 -44.16
N LYS A 738 -23.19 -19.54 -45.05
CA LYS A 738 -22.41 -19.87 -46.26
C LYS A 738 -22.80 -18.92 -47.39
N LYS A 739 -21.80 -18.27 -48.01
CA LYS A 739 -22.05 -17.42 -49.19
C LYS A 739 -22.64 -18.27 -50.33
N PRO A 740 -23.77 -17.87 -50.94
CA PRO A 740 -24.34 -18.56 -52.10
C PRO A 740 -23.36 -18.62 -53.28
N ASP A 741 -23.41 -19.69 -54.07
CA ASP A 741 -22.62 -19.78 -55.30
C ASP A 741 -23.03 -18.66 -56.27
N GLY A 742 -22.03 -17.95 -56.81
CA GLY A 742 -22.25 -16.84 -57.74
C GLY A 742 -23.00 -17.27 -59.00
N ARG A 743 -22.87 -18.54 -59.42
CA ARG A 743 -23.65 -19.09 -60.55
C ARG A 743 -25.12 -19.25 -60.21
N GLN A 744 -25.44 -19.74 -59.02
CA GLN A 744 -26.82 -19.93 -58.55
C GLN A 744 -27.51 -18.59 -58.31
N ARG A 745 -26.82 -17.63 -57.68
CA ARG A 745 -27.34 -16.27 -57.43
C ARG A 745 -27.63 -15.52 -58.73
N ARG A 746 -26.85 -15.73 -59.80
CA ARG A 746 -27.06 -15.06 -61.09
C ARG A 746 -28.47 -15.27 -61.67
N TRP A 747 -29.12 -16.39 -61.36
CA TRP A 747 -30.49 -16.67 -61.80
C TRP A 747 -31.56 -15.87 -61.04
N GLN A 748 -31.22 -15.34 -59.86
CA GLN A 748 -32.11 -14.60 -58.96
C GLN A 748 -31.96 -13.07 -59.07
N LEU A 749 -31.00 -12.58 -59.84
CA LEU A 749 -30.80 -11.15 -60.07
C LEU A 749 -31.68 -10.69 -61.22
N ASP A 750 -32.44 -9.61 -61.04
CA ASP A 750 -33.34 -9.00 -62.04
C ASP A 750 -32.62 -8.47 -63.30
N ASP A 751 -31.28 -8.52 -63.34
CA ASP A 751 -30.46 -8.05 -64.48
C ASP A 751 -30.54 -8.97 -65.72
N LYS A 752 -31.53 -9.86 -65.78
CA LYS A 752 -31.89 -10.57 -67.01
C LYS A 752 -32.78 -9.66 -67.86
N HIS A 753 -32.15 -9.02 -68.85
CA HIS A 753 -32.75 -8.47 -70.08
C HIS A 753 -33.15 -6.98 -70.08
N GLN A 754 -32.35 -6.08 -69.48
CA GLN A 754 -32.55 -4.62 -69.66
C GLN A 754 -31.55 -3.91 -70.59
N LYS A 755 -30.95 -4.63 -71.55
CA LYS A 755 -30.44 -4.01 -72.77
C LYS A 755 -30.91 -4.83 -73.96
N THR A 756 -31.76 -4.23 -74.79
CA THR A 756 -31.97 -4.67 -76.17
C THR A 756 -30.60 -5.02 -76.75
N LEU A 757 -30.41 -6.26 -77.20
CA LEU A 757 -29.12 -6.71 -77.71
C LEU A 757 -28.69 -5.72 -78.81
N LEU A 758 -27.44 -5.27 -78.78
CA LEU A 758 -26.97 -4.20 -79.67
C LEU A 758 -27.31 -4.48 -81.15
N HIS A 759 -27.22 -5.74 -81.57
CA HIS A 759 -27.59 -6.15 -82.94
C HIS A 759 -29.08 -5.94 -83.25
N GLN A 760 -29.97 -6.02 -82.27
CA GLN A 760 -31.42 -5.77 -82.43
C GLN A 760 -31.69 -4.26 -82.51
N SER A 761 -31.04 -3.44 -81.67
CA SER A 761 -31.24 -1.98 -81.68
C SER A 761 -30.69 -1.28 -82.92
N VAL A 762 -29.69 -1.87 -83.57
CA VAL A 762 -29.03 -1.31 -84.76
C VAL A 762 -29.46 -2.04 -86.04
N ALA A 763 -30.35 -3.03 -85.94
CA ALA A 763 -30.76 -3.89 -87.06
C ALA A 763 -31.30 -3.09 -88.27
N GLU A 764 -32.16 -2.10 -88.03
CA GLU A 764 -32.73 -1.28 -89.10
C GLU A 764 -31.68 -0.43 -89.82
N LYS A 765 -30.77 0.21 -89.06
CA LYS A 765 -29.67 1.02 -89.61
C LYS A 765 -28.65 0.19 -90.39
N VAL A 766 -28.43 -1.06 -89.95
CA VAL A 766 -27.63 -2.04 -90.67
C VAL A 766 -28.31 -2.44 -91.98
N MET A 767 -29.62 -2.71 -91.95
CA MET A 767 -30.37 -3.11 -93.14
C MET A 767 -30.52 -2.00 -94.17
N GLU A 768 -30.69 -0.75 -93.76
CA GLU A 768 -30.70 0.39 -94.67
C GLU A 768 -29.42 0.44 -95.53
N ARG A 769 -28.26 0.15 -94.93
CA ARG A 769 -26.97 0.11 -95.63
C ARG A 769 -26.76 -1.21 -96.37
N PHE A 770 -27.35 -2.28 -95.87
CA PHE A 770 -27.40 -3.57 -96.54
C PHE A 770 -28.13 -3.46 -97.89
N ASP A 771 -29.26 -2.78 -97.92
CA ASP A 771 -30.08 -2.61 -99.12
C ASP A 771 -29.42 -1.68 -100.14
N ARG A 772 -28.61 -0.71 -99.68
CA ARG A 772 -27.71 0.12 -100.51
C ARG A 772 -26.50 -0.64 -101.06
N LYS A 773 -26.48 -1.98 -101.01
CA LYS A 773 -25.42 -2.83 -101.55
C LYS A 773 -24.03 -2.59 -100.92
N MET A 774 -23.97 -2.15 -99.66
CA MET A 774 -22.68 -2.05 -98.95
C MET A 774 -22.21 -3.40 -98.40
N THR A 775 -20.89 -3.62 -98.39
CA THR A 775 -20.28 -4.81 -97.77
C THR A 775 -20.33 -4.71 -96.24
N TYR A 776 -20.42 -5.85 -95.53
CA TYR A 776 -20.47 -5.86 -94.06
C TYR A 776 -19.30 -5.11 -93.40
N GLY A 777 -18.11 -5.14 -94.01
CA GLY A 777 -16.95 -4.40 -93.50
C GLY A 777 -17.11 -2.87 -93.61
N LYS A 778 -17.73 -2.36 -94.68
CA LYS A 778 -18.05 -0.93 -94.82
C LYS A 778 -19.15 -0.51 -93.85
N ILE A 779 -20.20 -1.33 -93.70
CA ILE A 779 -21.30 -1.08 -92.76
C ILE A 779 -20.77 -1.02 -91.32
N ALA A 780 -19.91 -1.98 -90.94
CA ALA A 780 -19.26 -2.02 -89.63
C ALA A 780 -18.42 -0.76 -89.37
N LYS A 781 -17.65 -0.32 -90.37
CA LYS A 781 -16.80 0.87 -90.26
C LYS A 781 -17.60 2.18 -90.17
N GLU A 782 -18.69 2.31 -90.93
CA GLU A 782 -19.52 3.51 -90.96
C GLU A 782 -20.39 3.68 -89.71
N LEU A 783 -20.90 2.56 -89.18
CA LEU A 783 -21.69 2.55 -87.94
C LEU A 783 -20.83 2.43 -86.68
N GLU A 784 -19.50 2.36 -86.83
CA GLU A 784 -18.53 2.16 -85.74
C GLU A 784 -18.87 0.94 -84.84
N ILE A 785 -19.35 -0.14 -85.45
CA ILE A 785 -19.75 -1.39 -84.77
C ILE A 785 -18.93 -2.58 -85.27
N ASP A 786 -18.85 -3.62 -84.45
CA ASP A 786 -18.17 -4.86 -84.84
C ASP A 786 -18.88 -5.55 -86.01
N ARG A 787 -18.10 -6.15 -86.92
CA ARG A 787 -18.63 -6.85 -88.11
C ARG A 787 -19.53 -8.04 -87.74
N ASN A 788 -19.30 -8.67 -86.60
CA ASN A 788 -20.16 -9.74 -86.10
C ASN A 788 -21.52 -9.19 -85.68
N VAL A 789 -21.58 -7.99 -85.10
CA VAL A 789 -22.84 -7.31 -84.77
C VAL A 789 -23.63 -7.01 -86.04
N VAL A 790 -22.97 -6.56 -87.12
CA VAL A 790 -23.62 -6.39 -88.44
C VAL A 790 -24.19 -7.70 -88.97
N THR A 791 -23.45 -8.79 -88.83
CA THR A 791 -23.87 -10.13 -89.31
C THR A 791 -25.06 -10.65 -88.51
N GLU A 792 -25.02 -10.52 -87.18
CA GLU A 792 -26.13 -10.86 -86.29
C GLU A 792 -27.35 -9.97 -86.52
N SER A 793 -27.16 -8.66 -86.79
CA SER A 793 -28.23 -7.72 -87.11
C SER A 793 -28.99 -8.13 -88.37
N VAL A 794 -28.27 -8.49 -89.44
CA VAL A 794 -28.89 -8.97 -90.70
C VAL A 794 -29.62 -10.28 -90.46
N LYS A 795 -28.98 -11.22 -89.76
CA LYS A 795 -29.57 -12.52 -89.43
C LYS A 795 -30.86 -12.34 -88.62
N TYR A 796 -30.81 -11.55 -87.56
CA TYR A 796 -31.96 -11.20 -86.72
C TYR A 796 -33.09 -10.56 -87.54
N TRP A 797 -32.78 -9.58 -88.40
CA TRP A 797 -33.80 -8.90 -89.19
C TRP A 797 -34.51 -9.81 -90.19
N HIS A 798 -33.77 -10.74 -90.82
CA HIS A 798 -34.31 -11.73 -91.75
C HIS A 798 -35.14 -12.82 -91.03
N GLU A 799 -34.62 -13.36 -89.92
CA GLU A 799 -35.31 -14.37 -89.12
C GLU A 799 -36.63 -13.84 -88.53
N GLN A 800 -36.65 -12.58 -88.06
CA GLN A 800 -37.88 -11.93 -87.58
C GLN A 800 -38.96 -11.78 -88.66
N ARG A 801 -38.59 -11.80 -89.93
CA ARG A 801 -39.50 -11.65 -91.08
C ARG A 801 -39.73 -12.96 -91.85
N GLY A 802 -39.21 -14.08 -91.35
CA GLY A 802 -39.33 -15.39 -92.01
C GLY A 802 -38.62 -15.48 -93.37
N LEU A 803 -37.65 -14.60 -93.62
CA LEU A 803 -36.88 -14.57 -94.86
C LEU A 803 -35.63 -15.45 -94.74
N PRO A 804 -35.16 -16.08 -95.84
CA PRO A 804 -33.91 -16.83 -95.83
C PRO A 804 -32.74 -15.89 -95.51
N VAL A 805 -31.88 -16.29 -94.56
CA VAL A 805 -30.73 -15.49 -94.14
C VAL A 805 -29.67 -15.50 -95.26
N PRO A 806 -29.25 -14.33 -95.79
CA PRO A 806 -28.30 -14.27 -96.88
C PRO A 806 -26.90 -14.71 -96.43
N ASP A 807 -26.31 -15.68 -97.13
CA ASP A 807 -24.91 -16.05 -96.89
C ASP A 807 -23.98 -14.90 -97.32
N GLY A 808 -23.14 -14.44 -96.39
CA GLY A 808 -22.17 -13.37 -96.61
C GLY A 808 -21.11 -13.68 -97.67
N ARG A 809 -20.93 -14.95 -98.07
CA ARG A 809 -20.12 -15.31 -99.25
C ARG A 809 -20.89 -15.12 -100.55
N SER A 810 -22.12 -15.61 -100.62
CA SER A 810 -22.99 -15.47 -101.81
C SER A 810 -23.30 -14.02 -102.13
N ARG A 811 -23.56 -13.20 -101.10
CA ARG A 811 -23.77 -11.76 -101.28
C ARG A 811 -22.54 -11.04 -101.83
N ARG A 812 -21.34 -11.40 -101.40
CA ARG A 812 -20.09 -10.77 -101.86
C ARG A 812 -19.76 -11.08 -103.33
N LYS A 813 -20.37 -12.12 -103.91
CA LYS A 813 -20.30 -12.42 -105.35
C LYS A 813 -21.33 -11.62 -106.17
N ASN A 814 -22.41 -11.15 -105.54
CA ASN A 814 -23.53 -10.44 -106.17
C ASN A 814 -23.50 -8.91 -105.94
N LEU A 815 -22.53 -8.42 -105.15
CA LEU A 815 -22.21 -7.01 -104.90
C LEU A 815 -21.01 -6.62 -105.76
#